data_AF-A0A6J0VDN2-F1
#
_entry.id   AF-A0A6J0VDN2-F1
#
_cell.length_a   1.000
_cell.length_b   1.000
_cell.length_c   1.000
_cell.angle_alpha   90.00
_cell.angle_beta   90.00
_cell.angle_gamma   90.00
#
_symmetry.space_group_name_H-M   'P 1'
#
loop_
_entity.id
_entity.type
_entity.pdbx_description
1 polymer ?
#
loop_
_entity_poly.entity_id
_entity_poly.type
_entity_poly.pdbx_seq_one_letter_code
_entity_poly.pdbx_strand_id
1 'polypeptide(L)'
;MFPLAITEIMLPTSITLKPMITTMEGFKSNIFVDVARNVYTPKPPTEDAFILHDEYGSSTRLKRSPVKNQKGGTLNVETLVVADRKMLEKHSKENITTYILTVMNMVSSLFKDGTIGSDINIVIVSLLLLEQEPGGLVINHHADQSLNSFCQWQSALVGKNGKRHDHAILLTGFDICSWKNEPCDTLGFAPISGMCSKYRSCTINEDTGLGLAFTIAHESGHNFGMIHDGEGNPCRKAEGNIMSPTLTGNNGVFSWSVCSQQYLNKFLSTAQAACLIDEPKQAGQYKYPDKLPGQIYDADTQCKWQFGAKAKLCNLSFVKDICKSLWCHKVGHRCETKFMPAAEGTPCGISMWCRRGQCVRYGDHGPKPVNGQWSTWSEWSDCSRTCGGGVMYQERHCNNPKPQYGGKFCLGSSRIYQLCNIQPCLSNGPDFRAQQCAEYNSKPFRGWYYKWKPYTKVEEEDRCKLYCTAEDFDFFFAMSNRVKDGTLCSPYRDDVCIDGVCEPVGCDHQLGSKAVLDSCGICKGDNSTCTFFSGRYLTQHKTNDYYHIVTIPAGAHSIEIQELQMSTSYLAVRNLSKKYYLTKDWTIDWPGKFYFAGTVFDYQRSFNHPERISAAGPTNETLVFEVKDGQSLQRSRRNFSSKQEKLLLQGKNPGIAWQYTFSKAINENKISTQRHSYSWVTVQSECSVTCGGGHLIAKAVCLQDHRTRVNSSLCGPRTKPLMETKICNADPCPAYWSTGDWSVCSQSCGGGQQTRPIQCLQKKAFQKDDIVAHALCPVTTPAQIQACNTQDCPPEWSPGPWSQCSKTCGRGIVKRDIVCKSVGVSTVKILPKEMCNRETKPETQQMCVLGRCPKNDRLQWVISAWSECSVTCGPGIRRREMQCSEKSISGKLITFPQRRCRNLKKPNIELEEVCNKGACPLHYLYTRISGWYSSPWQQCTVTCGGGVQTRRVQCLRQGQPATGCLPHQKPAVSRACNTNFCLAPEKKDDPSCVDFFTWCHLVPQHGVCNHKFYGKQCCKSCTQKN
;
A
#
# COMPACT_ATOMS: atom_id res chain seq x y z
N MET A 1 66.46 26.56 1.74
CA MET A 1 65.97 25.38 1.00
C MET A 1 64.72 25.80 0.23
N PHE A 2 64.55 25.35 -1.02
CA PHE A 2 63.42 25.60 -1.94
C PHE A 2 62.55 24.31 -2.05
N PRO A 3 61.37 24.29 -2.71
CA PRO A 3 60.51 25.36 -3.28
C PRO A 3 59.16 25.39 -2.48
N LEU A 4 57.91 25.61 -2.94
CA LEU A 4 57.12 26.61 -3.72
C LEU A 4 55.67 26.54 -3.12
N ALA A 5 54.60 27.31 -3.41
CA ALA A 5 54.18 28.35 -4.38
C ALA A 5 53.31 29.40 -3.60
N ILE A 6 52.96 30.64 -4.01
CA ILE A 6 52.57 31.27 -5.29
C ILE A 6 51.16 30.83 -5.77
N THR A 7 50.15 31.67 -6.06
CA THR A 7 49.55 32.94 -5.53
C THR A 7 48.49 33.43 -6.56
N GLU A 8 47.52 34.22 -6.11
CA GLU A 8 46.85 35.33 -6.85
C GLU A 8 45.77 35.13 -7.97
N ILE A 9 44.64 35.83 -7.75
CA ILE A 9 43.95 36.82 -8.64
C ILE A 9 42.81 36.42 -9.63
N MET A 10 41.87 37.37 -9.75
CA MET A 10 40.85 37.68 -10.79
C MET A 10 39.41 37.11 -10.76
N LEU A 11 38.50 38.00 -10.34
CA LEU A 11 37.14 38.25 -10.86
C LEU A 11 37.18 38.59 -12.38
N PRO A 12 36.10 38.43 -13.20
CA PRO A 12 34.94 39.35 -13.13
C PRO A 12 33.53 38.94 -13.66
N THR A 13 32.50 39.51 -12.99
CA THR A 13 31.24 40.12 -13.55
C THR A 13 30.10 39.35 -14.26
N SER A 14 28.89 39.94 -14.10
CA SER A 14 27.76 39.99 -15.06
C SER A 14 26.55 39.02 -14.97
N ILE A 15 25.78 39.22 -13.90
CA ILE A 15 24.34 39.59 -13.90
C ILE A 15 23.57 39.50 -15.25
N THR A 16 22.37 38.90 -15.22
CA THR A 16 21.20 39.38 -15.99
C THR A 16 19.88 39.08 -15.26
N LEU A 17 18.79 39.77 -15.60
CA LEU A 17 17.58 39.91 -14.77
C LEU A 17 16.25 39.69 -15.53
N LYS A 18 15.17 39.52 -14.74
CA LYS A 18 13.72 39.57 -15.06
C LYS A 18 13.04 38.28 -15.58
N PRO A 19 11.70 38.14 -15.45
CA PRO A 19 10.75 38.85 -14.56
C PRO A 19 9.86 37.92 -13.70
N MET A 20 9.44 38.40 -12.52
CA MET A 20 8.16 37.95 -11.94
C MET A 20 7.01 38.73 -12.60
N ILE A 21 5.90 38.04 -12.89
CA ILE A 21 4.66 38.65 -13.37
C ILE A 21 3.62 38.56 -12.26
N THR A 22 3.23 39.70 -11.71
CA THR A 22 2.15 39.81 -10.73
C THR A 22 0.79 39.65 -11.42
N THR A 23 -0.08 38.81 -10.89
CA THR A 23 -1.51 38.75 -11.26
C THR A 23 -2.38 38.91 -10.02
N MET A 24 -3.60 39.41 -10.21
CA MET A 24 -4.39 40.02 -9.15
C MET A 24 -5.14 38.98 -8.30
N GLU A 25 -5.07 39.13 -6.98
CA GLU A 25 -5.96 38.40 -6.06
C GLU A 25 -7.35 39.05 -6.03
N GLY A 26 -8.39 38.22 -6.19
CA GLY A 26 -9.75 38.54 -5.78
C GLY A 26 -10.03 37.92 -4.42
N PHE A 27 -10.82 38.61 -3.58
CA PHE A 27 -11.22 38.11 -2.26
C PHE A 27 -11.84 36.70 -2.36
N LYS A 28 -11.18 35.71 -1.75
CA LYS A 28 -11.71 34.36 -1.56
C LYS A 28 -12.31 34.23 -0.16
N SER A 29 -13.55 33.77 -0.07
CA SER A 29 -14.11 33.16 1.14
C SER A 29 -13.81 31.66 1.08
N ASN A 30 -12.68 31.24 1.65
CA ASN A 30 -12.35 29.82 1.81
C ASN A 30 -13.21 29.22 2.93
N ILE A 31 -13.57 27.94 2.80
CA ILE A 31 -14.21 27.15 3.86
C ILE A 31 -13.17 26.16 4.38
N PHE A 32 -12.94 26.16 5.69
CA PHE A 32 -11.98 25.27 6.34
C PHE A 32 -12.64 24.01 6.90
N VAL A 33 -11.80 23.01 7.17
CA VAL A 33 -12.09 21.80 7.94
C VAL A 33 -10.87 21.58 8.83
N ASP A 34 -10.93 22.14 10.04
CA ASP A 34 -9.84 22.25 11.04
C ASP A 34 -8.63 23.14 10.63
N VAL A 35 -8.25 24.03 11.54
CA VAL A 35 -7.03 24.88 11.49
C VAL A 35 -6.49 25.15 12.90
N ALA A 36 -6.46 24.14 13.79
CA ALA A 36 -5.87 24.30 15.13
C ALA A 36 -5.06 23.08 15.63
N ARG A 37 -3.99 22.72 14.91
CA ARG A 37 -2.87 21.96 15.49
C ARG A 37 -1.50 22.59 15.24
N ASN A 38 -1.22 23.66 15.99
CA ASN A 38 0.03 23.77 16.75
C ASN A 38 -0.03 24.92 17.77
N VAL A 39 0.83 24.82 18.80
CA VAL A 39 0.94 25.72 19.97
C VAL A 39 -0.24 25.64 20.96
N TYR A 40 0.09 25.60 22.26
CA TYR A 40 -0.81 25.57 23.42
C TYR A 40 -1.71 24.33 23.58
N THR A 41 -1.12 23.22 24.04
CA THR A 41 -1.83 22.34 24.96
C THR A 41 -2.16 23.12 26.25
N PRO A 42 -3.40 23.06 26.78
CA PRO A 42 -3.65 23.45 28.15
C PRO A 42 -2.79 22.60 29.10
N LYS A 43 -2.32 23.17 30.21
CA LYS A 43 -1.88 22.34 31.34
C LYS A 43 -3.11 21.55 31.84
N PRO A 44 -2.97 20.26 32.19
CA PRO A 44 -4.07 19.54 32.81
C PRO A 44 -4.50 20.25 34.10
N PRO A 45 -5.80 20.24 34.46
CA PRO A 45 -6.23 20.65 35.79
C PRO A 45 -5.49 19.79 36.83
N THR A 46 -5.09 20.41 37.94
CA THR A 46 -4.15 19.80 38.90
C THR A 46 -4.76 18.76 39.83
N GLU A 47 -6.06 18.48 39.71
CA GLU A 47 -6.81 17.57 40.58
C GLU A 47 -7.69 16.64 39.73
N ASP A 48 -7.70 15.35 40.11
CA ASP A 48 -8.53 14.25 39.62
C ASP A 48 -8.79 14.14 38.11
N ALA A 49 -7.70 13.89 37.38
CA ALA A 49 -7.78 13.31 36.05
C ALA A 49 -8.35 11.87 36.10
N PHE A 50 -9.66 11.73 35.95
CA PHE A 50 -10.35 10.45 35.74
C PHE A 50 -9.93 9.80 34.41
N ILE A 51 -8.76 9.16 34.42
CA ILE A 51 -8.32 8.24 33.36
C ILE A 51 -9.21 7.00 33.45
N LEU A 52 -10.32 7.01 32.72
CA LEU A 52 -11.09 5.81 32.44
C LEU A 52 -10.17 4.81 31.72
N HIS A 53 -9.73 3.78 32.45
CA HIS A 53 -8.95 2.70 31.86
C HIS A 53 -9.78 1.98 30.79
N ASP A 54 -9.20 1.81 29.60
CA ASP A 54 -9.67 0.77 28.67
C ASP A 54 -9.44 -0.59 29.36
N GLU A 55 -10.51 -1.17 29.91
CA GLU A 55 -10.50 -2.50 30.49
C GLU A 55 -10.25 -3.55 29.40
N TYR A 56 -8.97 -3.87 29.17
CA TYR A 56 -8.56 -5.16 28.57
C TYR A 56 -8.71 -6.30 29.59
N GLY A 57 -9.86 -6.32 30.28
CA GLY A 57 -10.31 -7.42 31.14
C GLY A 57 -10.81 -8.59 30.31
N SER A 58 -10.88 -9.78 30.92
CA SER A 58 -11.19 -11.04 30.25
C SER A 58 -12.67 -11.17 29.86
N SER A 59 -13.09 -10.42 28.84
CA SER A 59 -14.37 -10.56 28.14
C SER A 59 -14.08 -10.95 26.69
N THR A 60 -13.92 -12.25 26.47
CA THR A 60 -13.69 -12.79 25.13
C THR A 60 -14.91 -12.53 24.23
N ARG A 61 -14.71 -11.85 23.10
CA ARG A 61 -15.70 -11.85 22.00
C ARG A 61 -15.93 -13.29 21.58
N LEU A 62 -17.07 -13.87 21.97
CA LEU A 62 -17.40 -15.27 21.69
C LEU A 62 -17.43 -15.55 20.18
N LYS A 63 -16.38 -16.21 19.67
CA LYS A 63 -16.37 -16.81 18.32
C LYS A 63 -17.61 -17.70 18.16
N ARG A 64 -18.38 -17.51 17.09
CA ARG A 64 -19.35 -18.49 16.58
C ARG A 64 -19.15 -18.65 15.08
N SER A 65 -19.24 -19.90 14.61
CA SER A 65 -18.81 -20.38 13.28
C SER A 65 -17.29 -20.30 13.02
N PRO A 66 -16.66 -21.36 12.47
CA PRO A 66 -15.26 -21.31 12.05
C PRO A 66 -15.15 -20.65 10.67
N VAL A 67 -14.79 -19.36 10.65
CA VAL A 67 -14.46 -18.66 9.40
C VAL A 67 -13.19 -19.27 8.81
N LYS A 68 -13.27 -19.81 7.60
CA LYS A 68 -12.07 -20.23 6.84
C LYS A 68 -11.26 -18.99 6.49
N ASN A 69 -9.95 -19.02 6.74
CA ASN A 69 -9.02 -17.93 6.37
C ASN A 69 -9.09 -17.63 4.86
N GLN A 70 -9.87 -16.62 4.46
CA GLN A 70 -9.78 -15.97 3.16
C GLN A 70 -9.01 -14.66 3.31
N LYS A 71 -7.72 -14.66 2.93
CA LYS A 71 -6.87 -13.46 2.85
C LYS A 71 -7.28 -12.58 1.65
N GLY A 72 -8.51 -12.08 1.65
CA GLY A 72 -9.12 -11.33 0.55
C GLY A 72 -10.64 -11.11 0.64
N GLY A 73 -11.20 -10.99 1.86
CA GLY A 73 -12.60 -10.63 2.06
C GLY A 73 -12.82 -9.10 2.03
N THR A 74 -14.05 -8.66 1.72
CA THR A 74 -14.44 -7.25 1.83
C THR A 74 -14.60 -6.84 3.30
N LEU A 75 -14.04 -5.69 3.70
CA LEU A 75 -14.15 -5.21 5.08
C LEU A 75 -15.47 -4.45 5.27
N ASN A 76 -16.20 -4.75 6.33
CA ASN A 76 -17.48 -4.11 6.65
C ASN A 76 -17.31 -3.14 7.82
N VAL A 77 -18.02 -2.01 7.78
CA VAL A 77 -18.15 -1.10 8.95
C VAL A 77 -19.61 -1.12 9.40
N GLU A 78 -19.93 -1.85 10.48
CA GLU A 78 -21.27 -1.82 11.06
C GLU A 78 -21.53 -0.41 11.62
N THR A 79 -22.38 0.38 10.94
CA THR A 79 -22.54 1.81 11.22
C THR A 79 -23.87 2.11 11.91
N LEU A 80 -23.80 2.71 13.09
CA LEU A 80 -24.91 3.38 13.77
C LEU A 80 -24.98 4.83 13.29
N VAL A 81 -26.11 5.26 12.73
CA VAL A 81 -26.37 6.66 12.36
C VAL A 81 -27.41 7.24 13.31
N VAL A 82 -27.15 8.45 13.83
CA VAL A 82 -28.01 9.16 14.76
C VAL A 82 -28.25 10.57 14.22
N ALA A 83 -29.51 10.97 14.11
CA ALA A 83 -29.87 12.34 13.72
C ALA A 83 -30.51 13.08 14.89
N ASP A 84 -30.01 14.28 15.17
CA ASP A 84 -30.47 15.12 16.28
C ASP A 84 -31.83 15.78 16.00
N ARG A 85 -32.40 16.44 17.02
CA ARG A 85 -33.68 17.13 16.93
C ARG A 85 -33.65 18.29 15.91
N LYS A 86 -32.53 18.99 15.73
CA LYS A 86 -32.35 20.04 14.71
C LYS A 86 -32.34 19.48 13.29
N MET A 87 -31.81 18.29 13.06
CA MET A 87 -31.95 17.59 11.77
C MET A 87 -33.43 17.34 11.42
N LEU A 88 -34.24 16.88 12.39
CA LEU A 88 -35.67 16.65 12.19
C LEU A 88 -36.43 17.94 11.89
N GLU A 89 -36.13 19.04 12.61
CA GLU A 89 -36.67 20.38 12.34
C GLU A 89 -36.34 20.87 10.91
N LYS A 90 -35.13 20.58 10.41
CA LYS A 90 -34.60 21.11 9.14
C LYS A 90 -35.05 20.34 7.90
N HIS A 91 -35.23 19.02 8.00
CA HIS A 91 -35.51 18.13 6.86
C HIS A 91 -36.91 17.52 6.80
N SER A 92 -37.75 17.73 7.81
CA SER A 92 -39.08 17.10 7.99
C SER A 92 -39.05 15.59 8.25
N LYS A 93 -39.93 15.11 9.15
CA LYS A 93 -39.94 13.70 9.62
C LYS A 93 -40.11 12.66 8.51
N GLU A 94 -40.84 12.98 7.45
CA GLU A 94 -41.12 12.04 6.35
C GLU A 94 -39.93 11.90 5.38
N ASN A 95 -39.15 12.97 5.17
CA ASN A 95 -38.09 13.01 4.17
C ASN A 95 -36.69 12.77 4.74
N ILE A 96 -36.48 13.01 6.04
CA ILE A 96 -35.16 12.88 6.70
C ILE A 96 -34.54 11.48 6.53
N THR A 97 -35.33 10.40 6.61
CA THR A 97 -34.82 9.04 6.42
C THR A 97 -34.25 8.84 5.01
N THR A 98 -34.98 9.26 3.97
CA THR A 98 -34.52 9.19 2.57
C THR A 98 -33.30 10.09 2.33
N TYR A 99 -33.25 11.26 2.97
CA TYR A 99 -32.10 12.15 2.93
C TYR A 99 -30.83 11.50 3.52
N ILE A 100 -30.92 10.97 4.75
CA ILE A 100 -29.80 10.30 5.42
C ILE A 100 -29.34 9.07 4.62
N LEU A 101 -30.27 8.26 4.09
CA LEU A 101 -29.91 7.12 3.24
C LEU A 101 -29.23 7.56 1.93
N THR A 102 -29.62 8.70 1.35
CA THR A 102 -28.94 9.26 0.16
C THR A 102 -27.51 9.71 0.50
N VAL A 103 -27.33 10.42 1.62
CA VAL A 103 -26.02 10.87 2.10
C VAL A 103 -25.11 9.67 2.41
N MET A 104 -25.60 8.66 3.11
CA MET A 104 -24.80 7.47 3.45
C MET A 104 -24.50 6.58 2.23
N ASN A 105 -25.36 6.58 1.20
CA ASN A 105 -25.03 5.95 -0.09
C ASN A 105 -23.85 6.69 -0.78
N MET A 106 -23.82 8.03 -0.71
CA MET A 106 -22.67 8.81 -1.17
C MET A 106 -21.41 8.51 -0.36
N VAL A 107 -21.48 8.40 0.97
CA VAL A 107 -20.36 7.97 1.84
C VAL A 107 -19.85 6.58 1.43
N SER A 108 -20.75 5.60 1.26
CA SER A 108 -20.38 4.23 0.81
C SER A 108 -19.71 4.24 -0.57
N SER A 109 -20.11 5.16 -1.46
CA SER A 109 -19.48 5.36 -2.78
C SER A 109 -18.08 6.01 -2.69
N LEU A 110 -17.84 6.89 -1.71
CA LEU A 110 -16.51 7.48 -1.46
C LEU A 110 -15.52 6.44 -0.91
N PHE A 111 -15.95 5.59 0.02
CA PHE A 111 -15.13 4.47 0.52
C PHE A 111 -14.93 3.34 -0.49
N LYS A 112 -15.69 3.33 -1.61
CA LYS A 112 -15.52 2.41 -2.74
C LYS A 112 -14.82 3.01 -3.96
N ASP A 113 -14.30 4.23 -3.88
CA ASP A 113 -13.43 4.73 -4.95
C ASP A 113 -12.05 4.08 -4.89
N GLY A 114 -11.57 3.58 -6.04
CA GLY A 114 -10.30 2.88 -6.16
C GLY A 114 -9.05 3.68 -5.78
N THR A 115 -9.16 4.98 -5.46
CA THR A 115 -8.06 5.74 -4.84
C THR A 115 -7.78 5.37 -3.38
N ILE A 116 -8.76 4.84 -2.63
CA ILE A 116 -8.54 4.47 -1.21
C ILE A 116 -7.62 3.24 -1.05
N GLY A 117 -7.59 2.36 -2.04
CA GLY A 117 -6.69 1.19 -2.10
C GLY A 117 -7.22 -0.12 -1.51
N SER A 118 -8.31 -0.09 -0.73
CA SER A 118 -8.91 -1.25 -0.05
C SER A 118 -10.44 -1.25 -0.21
N ASP A 119 -11.06 -2.43 -0.27
CA ASP A 119 -12.52 -2.55 -0.40
C ASP A 119 -13.20 -2.41 0.98
N ILE A 120 -13.73 -1.21 1.27
CA ILE A 120 -14.42 -0.88 2.52
C ILE A 120 -15.90 -0.63 2.26
N ASN A 121 -16.72 -1.43 2.93
CA ASN A 121 -18.17 -1.46 2.79
C ASN A 121 -18.84 -0.81 4.02
N ILE A 122 -19.21 0.47 3.90
CA ILE A 122 -20.00 1.17 4.92
C ILE A 122 -21.45 0.67 4.88
N VAL A 123 -21.92 0.05 5.97
CA VAL A 123 -23.25 -0.58 6.09
C VAL A 123 -23.99 -0.03 7.30
N ILE A 124 -25.16 0.57 7.08
CA ILE A 124 -26.03 1.00 8.18
C ILE A 124 -26.67 -0.23 8.82
N VAL A 125 -26.39 -0.46 10.10
CA VAL A 125 -27.04 -1.49 10.93
C VAL A 125 -28.11 -0.92 11.84
N SER A 126 -28.07 0.39 12.13
CA SER A 126 -29.11 1.06 12.89
C SER A 126 -29.18 2.55 12.54
N LEU A 127 -30.39 3.05 12.35
CA LEU A 127 -30.70 4.48 12.24
C LEU A 127 -31.58 4.90 13.42
N LEU A 128 -31.17 5.93 14.16
CA LEU A 128 -31.93 6.53 15.26
C LEU A 128 -32.26 7.98 14.92
N LEU A 129 -33.52 8.37 15.10
CA LEU A 129 -34.01 9.74 14.93
C LEU A 129 -34.41 10.28 16.31
N LEU A 130 -33.74 11.32 16.80
CA LEU A 130 -33.95 11.85 18.15
C LEU A 130 -35.06 12.92 18.13
N GLU A 131 -36.29 12.50 18.41
CA GLU A 131 -37.42 13.44 18.54
C GLU A 131 -37.34 14.29 19.82
N GLN A 132 -36.69 13.76 20.85
CA GLN A 132 -36.43 14.39 22.14
C GLN A 132 -34.96 14.14 22.52
N GLU A 133 -34.40 15.02 23.34
CA GLU A 133 -33.01 14.90 23.81
C GLU A 133 -32.89 13.76 24.83
N PRO A 134 -32.17 12.66 24.54
CA PRO A 134 -32.17 11.48 25.41
C PRO A 134 -31.22 11.68 26.60
N GLY A 135 -31.64 11.21 27.79
CA GLY A 135 -30.86 11.34 29.01
C GLY A 135 -29.42 10.84 28.87
N GLY A 136 -28.45 11.69 29.24
CA GLY A 136 -27.01 11.42 29.12
C GLY A 136 -26.36 11.82 27.80
N LEU A 137 -27.11 12.37 26.83
CA LEU A 137 -26.57 12.94 25.59
C LEU A 137 -26.74 14.47 25.57
N VAL A 138 -25.64 15.19 25.46
CA VAL A 138 -25.60 16.64 25.28
C VAL A 138 -25.14 16.94 23.85
N ILE A 139 -25.93 17.71 23.12
CA ILE A 139 -25.60 18.20 21.77
C ILE A 139 -25.76 19.72 21.79
N ASN A 140 -24.70 20.43 21.43
CA ASN A 140 -24.66 21.89 21.39
C ASN A 140 -23.70 22.38 20.29
N HIS A 141 -23.44 23.70 20.28
CA HIS A 141 -22.59 24.39 19.31
C HIS A 141 -21.09 24.05 19.45
N HIS A 142 -20.66 23.53 20.60
CA HIS A 142 -19.27 23.13 20.86
C HIS A 142 -19.04 21.69 20.40
N ALA A 143 -18.20 21.53 19.37
CA ALA A 143 -17.96 20.26 18.70
C ALA A 143 -17.24 19.25 19.61
N ASP A 144 -16.37 19.72 20.51
CA ASP A 144 -15.63 18.88 21.46
C ASP A 144 -16.53 18.31 22.56
N GLN A 145 -17.39 19.14 23.18
CA GLN A 145 -18.34 18.73 24.21
C GLN A 145 -19.35 17.74 23.64
N SER A 146 -19.91 18.07 22.47
CA SER A 146 -20.92 17.27 21.80
C SER A 146 -20.36 15.94 21.30
N LEU A 147 -19.13 15.93 20.76
CA LEU A 147 -18.44 14.69 20.40
C LEU A 147 -18.20 13.84 21.65
N ASN A 148 -17.60 14.38 22.71
CA ASN A 148 -17.31 13.63 23.94
C ASN A 148 -18.56 13.00 24.57
N SER A 149 -19.66 13.77 24.67
CA SER A 149 -20.94 13.24 25.18
C SER A 149 -21.52 12.17 24.25
N PHE A 150 -21.50 12.37 22.94
CA PHE A 150 -21.97 11.37 21.98
C PHE A 150 -21.14 10.07 22.02
N CYS A 151 -19.81 10.18 22.07
CA CYS A 151 -18.88 9.05 22.19
C CYS A 151 -19.14 8.22 23.46
N GLN A 152 -19.43 8.87 24.59
CA GLN A 152 -19.82 8.19 25.83
C GLN A 152 -21.20 7.54 25.71
N TRP A 153 -22.21 8.27 25.22
CA TRP A 153 -23.59 7.79 25.10
C TRP A 153 -23.73 6.57 24.17
N GLN A 154 -23.10 6.59 22.98
CA GLN A 154 -23.16 5.47 22.05
C GLN A 154 -22.50 4.19 22.62
N SER A 155 -21.50 4.35 23.50
CA SER A 155 -20.80 3.22 24.13
C SER A 155 -21.70 2.37 25.03
N ALA A 156 -22.80 2.97 25.53
CA ALA A 156 -23.81 2.32 26.37
C ALA A 156 -24.95 1.64 25.57
N LEU A 157 -24.91 1.73 24.24
CA LEU A 157 -25.80 1.01 23.31
C LEU A 157 -25.21 -0.32 22.85
N VAL A 158 -23.87 -0.41 22.76
CA VAL A 158 -23.15 -1.59 22.28
C VAL A 158 -23.53 -2.84 23.08
N GLY A 159 -24.21 -3.79 22.44
CA GLY A 159 -24.60 -5.06 23.03
C GLY A 159 -26.02 -5.12 23.60
N LYS A 160 -26.76 -4.00 23.70
CA LYS A 160 -28.19 -4.04 24.06
C LYS A 160 -29.03 -4.56 22.89
N ASN A 161 -30.01 -5.40 23.20
CA ASN A 161 -31.02 -5.94 22.28
C ASN A 161 -30.45 -6.59 20.99
N GLY A 162 -29.22 -7.11 21.02
CA GLY A 162 -28.58 -7.76 19.87
C GLY A 162 -28.18 -6.82 18.73
N LYS A 163 -28.26 -5.50 18.91
CA LYS A 163 -27.69 -4.52 17.98
C LYS A 163 -26.25 -4.21 18.39
N ARG A 164 -25.32 -4.47 17.47
CA ARG A 164 -23.91 -4.06 17.54
C ARG A 164 -23.67 -3.06 16.41
N HIS A 165 -22.72 -2.17 16.64
CA HIS A 165 -22.08 -1.35 15.62
C HIS A 165 -20.58 -1.26 15.93
N ASP A 166 -19.79 -0.99 14.91
CA ASP A 166 -18.35 -0.75 14.97
C ASP A 166 -18.02 0.74 14.95
N HIS A 167 -18.91 1.56 14.38
CA HIS A 167 -18.78 3.00 14.27
C HIS A 167 -20.11 3.74 14.48
N ALA A 168 -20.07 4.92 15.10
CA ALA A 168 -21.22 5.76 15.38
C ALA A 168 -21.08 7.16 14.76
N ILE A 169 -22.12 7.63 14.07
CA ILE A 169 -22.14 8.91 13.35
C ILE A 169 -23.30 9.75 13.88
N LEU A 170 -22.99 10.90 14.49
CA LEU A 170 -23.97 11.93 14.82
C LEU A 170 -24.07 12.94 13.67
N LEU A 171 -25.30 13.16 13.22
CA LEU A 171 -25.68 14.20 12.26
C LEU A 171 -26.44 15.29 13.03
N THR A 172 -25.95 16.52 12.94
CA THR A 172 -26.51 17.66 13.68
C THR A 172 -26.96 18.79 12.76
N GLY A 173 -28.11 19.38 13.09
CA GLY A 173 -28.61 20.59 12.45
C GLY A 173 -28.10 21.89 13.11
N PHE A 174 -27.29 21.79 14.18
CA PHE A 174 -26.49 22.91 14.68
C PHE A 174 -25.31 23.19 13.74
N ASP A 175 -25.02 24.47 13.52
CA ASP A 175 -23.67 24.98 13.19
C ASP A 175 -22.72 24.55 14.33
N ILE A 176 -21.48 24.15 14.08
CA ILE A 176 -20.56 23.64 15.13
C ILE A 176 -19.17 24.27 15.09
N CYS A 177 -18.57 24.40 16.28
CA CYS A 177 -17.35 25.17 16.48
C CYS A 177 -16.41 24.46 17.45
N SER A 178 -15.11 24.59 17.18
CA SER A 178 -14.03 23.90 17.90
C SER A 178 -13.31 24.76 18.95
N TRP A 179 -13.09 26.05 18.69
CA TRP A 179 -12.35 26.94 19.62
C TRP A 179 -12.83 28.41 19.68
N LYS A 180 -13.95 28.74 19.01
CA LYS A 180 -14.60 30.07 18.99
C LYS A 180 -16.11 29.90 18.96
N ASN A 181 -16.86 30.95 19.30
CA ASN A 181 -18.33 30.94 19.22
C ASN A 181 -18.85 31.50 17.87
N GLU A 182 -18.20 32.51 17.29
CA GLU A 182 -18.49 32.99 15.93
C GLU A 182 -17.23 33.65 15.32
N PRO A 183 -17.09 33.68 13.98
CA PRO A 183 -17.73 32.77 13.03
C PRO A 183 -17.16 31.34 13.18
N CYS A 184 -17.90 30.35 12.71
CA CYS A 184 -17.49 28.95 12.81
C CYS A 184 -17.13 28.35 11.45
N ASP A 185 -15.95 27.72 11.42
CA ASP A 185 -15.31 27.13 10.24
C ASP A 185 -15.04 25.63 10.46
N THR A 186 -15.89 24.93 11.23
CA THR A 186 -15.73 23.51 11.60
C THR A 186 -16.96 22.72 11.19
N LEU A 187 -16.89 21.93 10.13
CA LEU A 187 -18.05 21.16 9.63
C LEU A 187 -18.19 19.77 10.27
N GLY A 188 -17.14 19.26 10.90
CA GLY A 188 -17.10 17.92 11.51
C GLY A 188 -16.04 17.83 12.60
N PHE A 189 -16.11 16.79 13.44
CA PHE A 189 -15.11 16.50 14.45
C PHE A 189 -15.04 15.01 14.82
N ALA A 190 -13.82 14.48 15.00
CA ALA A 190 -13.56 13.06 15.19
C ALA A 190 -12.30 12.74 16.03
N PRO A 191 -12.28 11.61 16.78
CA PRO A 191 -11.06 11.11 17.41
C PRO A 191 -10.18 10.37 16.39
N ILE A 192 -8.91 10.77 16.27
CA ILE A 192 -7.96 10.09 15.39
C ILE A 192 -7.67 8.67 15.89
N SER A 193 -7.74 7.69 14.98
CA SER A 193 -7.62 6.24 15.25
C SER A 193 -8.71 5.70 16.21
N GLY A 194 -9.91 6.27 16.14
CA GLY A 194 -11.08 5.87 16.92
C GLY A 194 -11.82 4.61 16.46
N MET A 195 -11.71 4.21 15.20
CA MET A 195 -12.49 3.10 14.59
C MET A 195 -12.40 1.80 15.41
N CYS A 196 -13.49 1.05 15.55
CA CYS A 196 -13.62 -0.12 16.44
C CYS A 196 -13.46 0.11 17.96
N SER A 197 -13.07 1.30 18.44
CA SER A 197 -12.95 1.58 19.89
C SER A 197 -14.31 1.88 20.52
N LYS A 198 -14.65 1.17 21.61
CA LYS A 198 -15.89 1.32 22.37
C LYS A 198 -16.21 2.78 22.74
N TYR A 199 -15.20 3.56 23.11
CA TYR A 199 -15.35 4.94 23.58
C TYR A 199 -14.88 6.01 22.60
N ARG A 200 -14.31 5.63 21.44
CA ARG A 200 -13.69 6.57 20.49
C ARG A 200 -14.13 6.37 19.02
N SER A 201 -14.92 5.35 18.70
CA SER A 201 -15.42 5.12 17.34
C SER A 201 -16.66 5.97 17.04
N CYS A 202 -16.47 7.28 16.97
CA CYS A 202 -17.53 8.28 16.94
C CYS A 202 -17.16 9.48 16.03
N THR A 203 -18.16 10.12 15.43
CA THR A 203 -18.03 11.40 14.71
C THR A 203 -19.25 12.29 15.00
N ILE A 204 -19.05 13.62 14.92
CA ILE A 204 -20.13 14.61 14.83
C ILE A 204 -19.97 15.42 13.53
N ASN A 205 -21.07 15.70 12.83
CA ASN A 205 -21.06 16.26 11.49
C ASN A 205 -22.20 17.28 11.30
N GLU A 206 -21.89 18.52 10.91
CA GLU A 206 -22.86 19.55 10.52
C GLU A 206 -23.53 19.20 9.19
N ASP A 207 -24.86 19.26 9.16
CA ASP A 207 -25.61 19.17 7.92
C ASP A 207 -25.45 20.40 7.00
N THR A 208 -24.58 20.26 6.02
CA THR A 208 -24.38 21.23 4.91
C THR A 208 -25.23 20.90 3.67
N GLY A 209 -26.29 20.09 3.81
CA GLY A 209 -26.95 19.44 2.67
C GLY A 209 -26.10 18.29 2.14
N LEU A 210 -26.22 17.93 0.85
CA LEU A 210 -25.50 16.79 0.25
C LEU A 210 -23.95 16.88 0.33
N GLY A 211 -23.38 18.03 0.75
CA GLY A 211 -21.96 18.14 1.11
C GLY A 211 -21.55 17.34 2.35
N LEU A 212 -22.51 17.05 3.25
CA LEU A 212 -22.36 16.27 4.47
C LEU A 212 -21.70 14.89 4.23
N ALA A 213 -21.90 14.27 3.07
CA ALA A 213 -21.28 13.00 2.72
C ALA A 213 -19.73 13.06 2.68
N PHE A 214 -19.16 14.22 2.31
CA PHE A 214 -17.72 14.42 2.27
C PHE A 214 -17.15 14.68 3.66
N THR A 215 -17.87 15.43 4.50
CA THR A 215 -17.58 15.58 5.93
C THR A 215 -17.55 14.23 6.64
N ILE A 216 -18.62 13.43 6.50
CA ILE A 216 -18.69 12.09 7.13
C ILE A 216 -17.53 11.20 6.66
N ALA A 217 -17.15 11.25 5.38
CA ALA A 217 -15.99 10.50 4.87
C ALA A 217 -14.66 10.98 5.50
N HIS A 218 -14.47 12.29 5.67
CA HIS A 218 -13.31 12.90 6.32
C HIS A 218 -13.21 12.50 7.81
N GLU A 219 -14.28 12.66 8.57
CA GLU A 219 -14.34 12.33 10.00
C GLU A 219 -14.23 10.81 10.26
N SER A 220 -14.76 9.99 9.34
CA SER A 220 -14.55 8.54 9.33
C SER A 220 -13.09 8.20 8.99
N GLY A 221 -12.45 8.95 8.09
CA GLY A 221 -11.02 8.84 7.76
C GLY A 221 -10.13 9.12 8.98
N HIS A 222 -10.43 10.14 9.77
CA HIS A 222 -9.78 10.35 11.07
C HIS A 222 -9.96 9.15 12.00
N ASN A 223 -11.16 8.58 12.08
CA ASN A 223 -11.37 7.35 12.85
C ASN A 223 -10.51 6.17 12.35
N PHE A 224 -10.25 6.04 11.05
CA PHE A 224 -9.26 5.12 10.45
C PHE A 224 -7.78 5.51 10.68
N GLY A 225 -7.50 6.54 11.48
CA GLY A 225 -6.14 6.97 11.81
C GLY A 225 -5.48 7.85 10.73
N MET A 226 -6.24 8.34 9.75
CA MET A 226 -5.74 9.32 8.77
C MET A 226 -5.53 10.68 9.44
N ILE A 227 -4.49 11.38 9.01
CA ILE A 227 -4.27 12.81 9.32
C ILE A 227 -4.41 13.63 8.02
N HIS A 228 -4.55 14.95 8.14
CA HIS A 228 -4.71 15.82 6.99
C HIS A 228 -3.51 15.81 6.04
N ASP A 229 -3.75 15.87 4.73
CA ASP A 229 -2.67 15.98 3.74
C ASP A 229 -1.82 17.24 4.00
N GLY A 230 -0.49 17.12 3.85
CA GLY A 230 0.43 18.24 4.03
C GLY A 230 0.54 18.75 5.47
N GLU A 231 0.17 17.93 6.45
CA GLU A 231 0.41 18.16 7.87
C GLU A 231 1.33 17.05 8.43
N GLY A 232 2.63 17.34 8.49
CA GLY A 232 3.65 16.37 8.93
C GLY A 232 3.86 15.16 8.00
N ASN A 233 3.33 15.18 6.77
CA ASN A 233 3.38 14.09 5.79
C ASN A 233 3.71 14.61 4.38
N PRO A 234 4.16 13.74 3.44
CA PRO A 234 4.68 14.17 2.14
C PRO A 234 3.59 14.53 1.10
N CYS A 235 2.31 14.31 1.38
CA CYS A 235 1.24 14.80 0.53
C CYS A 235 1.11 16.32 0.65
N ARG A 236 0.47 16.98 -0.32
CA ARG A 236 0.25 18.44 -0.30
C ARG A 236 -1.20 18.74 0.05
N LYS A 237 -1.45 19.84 0.78
CA LYS A 237 -2.79 20.44 0.91
C LYS A 237 -3.26 20.82 -0.50
N ALA A 238 -4.20 20.05 -1.06
CA ALA A 238 -4.55 20.05 -2.47
C ALA A 238 -6.06 19.96 -2.69
N GLU A 239 -6.58 20.76 -3.63
CA GLU A 239 -7.98 20.75 -4.03
C GLU A 239 -8.37 19.35 -4.57
N GLY A 240 -9.51 18.83 -4.11
CA GLY A 240 -10.04 17.51 -4.46
C GLY A 240 -9.61 16.34 -3.57
N ASN A 241 -8.70 16.51 -2.61
CA ASN A 241 -8.39 15.43 -1.66
C ASN A 241 -9.41 15.41 -0.50
N ILE A 242 -9.91 14.22 -0.14
CA ILE A 242 -10.89 14.05 0.95
C ILE A 242 -10.31 14.48 2.30
N MET A 243 -9.05 14.11 2.61
CA MET A 243 -8.35 14.53 3.84
C MET A 243 -7.66 15.90 3.73
N SER A 244 -8.17 16.80 2.88
CA SER A 244 -7.73 18.21 2.82
C SER A 244 -8.36 19.02 3.98
N PRO A 245 -7.61 19.91 4.66
CA PRO A 245 -8.17 20.88 5.62
C PRO A 245 -9.10 21.95 5.03
N THR A 246 -9.48 21.82 3.76
CA THR A 246 -10.48 22.67 3.09
C THR A 246 -11.27 21.81 2.12
N LEU A 247 -12.60 21.79 2.24
CA LEU A 247 -13.48 21.10 1.30
C LEU A 247 -13.63 21.91 0.01
N THR A 248 -12.62 21.82 -0.84
CA THR A 248 -12.57 22.41 -2.18
C THR A 248 -12.50 21.31 -3.22
N GLY A 249 -13.56 21.12 -4.01
CA GLY A 249 -13.64 20.05 -5.01
C GLY A 249 -12.87 20.39 -6.28
N ASN A 250 -11.95 19.53 -6.71
CA ASN A 250 -11.20 19.73 -7.96
C ASN A 250 -12.14 19.50 -9.15
N ASN A 251 -12.71 20.58 -9.69
CA ASN A 251 -13.70 20.54 -10.76
C ASN A 251 -14.89 19.60 -10.43
N GLY A 252 -15.30 19.54 -9.16
CA GLY A 252 -16.38 18.66 -8.70
C GLY A 252 -16.01 17.17 -8.53
N VAL A 253 -14.71 16.82 -8.59
CA VAL A 253 -14.20 15.47 -8.32
C VAL A 253 -13.43 15.46 -7.00
N PHE A 254 -13.59 14.36 -6.24
CA PHE A 254 -12.91 14.11 -4.97
C PHE A 254 -12.24 12.73 -4.98
N SER A 255 -11.13 12.59 -4.26
CA SER A 255 -10.35 11.34 -4.18
C SER A 255 -9.58 11.24 -2.86
N TRP A 256 -9.16 10.01 -2.51
CA TRP A 256 -8.23 9.78 -1.40
C TRP A 256 -6.79 10.00 -1.84
N SER A 257 -5.95 10.49 -0.93
CA SER A 257 -4.52 10.69 -1.18
C SER A 257 -3.72 9.39 -0.97
N VAL A 258 -2.51 9.35 -1.51
CA VAL A 258 -1.56 8.24 -1.25
C VAL A 258 -1.25 8.13 0.24
N CYS A 259 -1.19 9.25 0.96
CA CYS A 259 -1.01 9.27 2.41
C CYS A 259 -2.25 8.69 3.13
N SER A 260 -3.47 9.06 2.71
CA SER A 260 -4.72 8.50 3.24
C SER A 260 -4.75 6.97 3.11
N GLN A 261 -4.39 6.45 1.94
CA GLN A 261 -4.24 5.01 1.66
C GLN A 261 -3.18 4.34 2.55
N GLN A 262 -2.04 4.98 2.77
CA GLN A 262 -0.99 4.47 3.66
C GLN A 262 -1.43 4.44 5.14
N TYR A 263 -2.13 5.47 5.62
CA TYR A 263 -2.68 5.49 6.98
C TYR A 263 -3.75 4.40 7.18
N LEU A 264 -4.63 4.22 6.20
CA LEU A 264 -5.62 3.15 6.23
C LEU A 264 -4.96 1.76 6.29
N ASN A 265 -4.03 1.46 5.38
CA ASN A 265 -3.31 0.18 5.37
C ASN A 265 -2.54 -0.05 6.69
N LYS A 266 -2.02 1.01 7.31
CA LYS A 266 -1.41 0.95 8.64
C LYS A 266 -2.44 0.59 9.72
N PHE A 267 -3.60 1.24 9.76
CA PHE A 267 -4.68 0.92 10.70
C PHE A 267 -5.21 -0.51 10.52
N LEU A 268 -5.44 -0.95 9.28
CA LEU A 268 -5.90 -2.30 8.95
C LEU A 268 -4.93 -3.40 9.40
N SER A 269 -3.64 -3.07 9.54
CA SER A 269 -2.62 -3.97 10.13
C SER A 269 -2.58 -3.99 11.68
N THR A 270 -3.57 -3.40 12.36
CA THR A 270 -3.69 -3.40 13.83
C THR A 270 -4.79 -4.36 14.31
N ALA A 271 -4.63 -4.91 15.52
CA ALA A 271 -5.67 -5.74 16.14
C ALA A 271 -6.99 -4.98 16.41
N GLN A 272 -6.95 -3.64 16.43
CA GLN A 272 -8.14 -2.80 16.54
C GLN A 272 -9.06 -2.98 15.32
N ALA A 273 -8.51 -3.11 14.11
CA ALA A 273 -9.28 -3.31 12.87
C ALA A 273 -10.01 -4.67 12.77
N ALA A 274 -9.76 -5.61 13.70
CA ALA A 274 -10.39 -6.93 13.70
C ALA A 274 -11.92 -6.90 13.86
N CYS A 275 -12.52 -5.76 14.22
CA CYS A 275 -13.97 -5.62 14.23
C CYS A 275 -14.61 -5.58 12.83
N LEU A 276 -13.83 -5.24 11.79
CA LEU A 276 -14.31 -5.00 10.42
C LEU A 276 -14.38 -6.28 9.56
N ILE A 277 -14.10 -7.43 10.16
CA ILE A 277 -13.92 -8.72 9.48
C ILE A 277 -15.21 -9.55 9.50
N ASP A 278 -16.11 -9.35 10.46
CA ASP A 278 -17.38 -10.09 10.50
C ASP A 278 -18.46 -9.52 9.55
N GLU A 279 -19.34 -10.40 9.06
CA GLU A 279 -20.40 -10.02 8.10
C GLU A 279 -21.60 -9.39 8.83
N PRO A 280 -22.09 -8.22 8.37
CA PRO A 280 -23.15 -7.46 9.06
C PRO A 280 -24.48 -8.22 9.07
N LYS A 281 -24.90 -8.67 10.26
CA LYS A 281 -26.08 -9.54 10.45
C LYS A 281 -27.42 -8.88 10.11
N GLN A 282 -27.45 -7.56 9.98
CA GLN A 282 -28.64 -6.75 9.67
C GLN A 282 -28.56 -6.12 8.26
N ALA A 283 -27.62 -6.59 7.42
CA ALA A 283 -27.49 -6.16 6.04
C ALA A 283 -28.80 -6.35 5.25
N GLY A 284 -29.24 -5.27 4.58
CA GLY A 284 -30.48 -5.27 3.81
C GLY A 284 -31.71 -4.71 4.53
N GLN A 285 -31.67 -4.43 5.85
CA GLN A 285 -32.79 -3.75 6.53
C GLN A 285 -33.05 -2.35 5.95
N TYR A 286 -31.99 -1.62 5.61
CA TYR A 286 -32.07 -0.28 5.04
C TYR A 286 -31.67 -0.32 3.56
N LYS A 287 -32.66 -0.22 2.65
CA LYS A 287 -32.38 -0.14 1.21
C LYS A 287 -32.05 1.30 0.81
N TYR A 288 -30.90 1.52 0.19
CA TYR A 288 -30.56 2.80 -0.42
C TYR A 288 -31.46 3.13 -1.64
N PRO A 289 -31.72 4.42 -1.94
CA PRO A 289 -32.52 4.80 -3.12
C PRO A 289 -31.89 4.34 -4.44
N ASP A 290 -32.70 3.80 -5.35
CA ASP A 290 -32.27 3.38 -6.70
C ASP A 290 -32.03 4.54 -7.68
N LYS A 291 -32.44 5.76 -7.30
CA LYS A 291 -32.24 7.01 -8.08
C LYS A 291 -30.99 7.75 -7.62
N LEU A 292 -30.33 8.46 -8.53
CA LEU A 292 -29.18 9.31 -8.17
C LEU A 292 -29.62 10.53 -7.34
N PRO A 293 -28.79 11.06 -6.42
CA PRO A 293 -29.20 12.13 -5.49
C PRO A 293 -29.81 13.37 -6.17
N GLY A 294 -29.25 13.81 -7.30
CA GLY A 294 -29.74 14.95 -8.08
C GLY A 294 -30.99 14.68 -8.93
N GLN A 295 -31.47 13.43 -8.98
CA GLN A 295 -32.80 13.07 -9.51
C GLN A 295 -33.88 13.06 -8.40
N ILE A 296 -33.46 13.09 -7.13
CA ILE A 296 -34.34 13.17 -5.96
C ILE A 296 -34.42 14.63 -5.46
N TYR A 297 -33.29 15.35 -5.51
CA TYR A 297 -33.13 16.71 -5.00
C TYR A 297 -32.57 17.61 -6.10
N ASP A 298 -33.37 18.54 -6.60
CA ASP A 298 -32.97 19.46 -7.68
C ASP A 298 -31.97 20.54 -7.22
N ALA A 299 -31.48 21.35 -8.16
CA ALA A 299 -30.49 22.38 -7.88
C ALA A 299 -31.01 23.48 -6.92
N ASP A 300 -32.32 23.81 -6.98
CA ASP A 300 -32.95 24.75 -6.05
C ASP A 300 -33.00 24.17 -4.64
N THR A 301 -33.32 22.88 -4.48
CA THR A 301 -33.30 22.16 -3.19
C THR A 301 -31.89 22.06 -2.61
N GLN A 302 -30.88 21.78 -3.44
CA GLN A 302 -29.47 21.78 -3.03
C GLN A 302 -29.03 23.18 -2.57
N CYS A 303 -29.43 24.24 -3.27
CA CYS A 303 -29.18 25.62 -2.86
C CYS A 303 -29.90 26.00 -1.54
N LYS A 304 -31.16 25.59 -1.39
CA LYS A 304 -31.98 25.78 -0.18
C LYS A 304 -31.30 25.22 1.07
N TRP A 305 -30.63 24.07 0.96
CA TRP A 305 -29.90 23.46 2.05
C TRP A 305 -28.55 24.13 2.34
N GLN A 306 -27.78 24.54 1.32
CA GLN A 306 -26.46 25.16 1.51
C GLN A 306 -26.51 26.63 2.00
N PHE A 307 -27.55 27.38 1.63
CA PHE A 307 -27.64 28.84 1.85
C PHE A 307 -28.92 29.31 2.55
N GLY A 308 -29.82 28.37 2.92
CA GLY A 308 -31.06 28.63 3.65
C GLY A 308 -32.30 28.77 2.75
N ALA A 309 -33.47 28.76 3.39
CA ALA A 309 -34.77 28.51 2.75
C ALA A 309 -35.22 29.46 1.60
N LYS A 310 -34.51 30.58 1.39
CA LYS A 310 -34.79 31.57 0.31
C LYS A 310 -33.78 31.50 -0.86
N ALA A 311 -32.83 30.56 -0.82
CA ALA A 311 -31.84 30.38 -1.88
C ALA A 311 -32.35 29.47 -3.00
N LYS A 312 -31.88 29.75 -4.23
CA LYS A 312 -32.15 29.02 -5.47
C LYS A 312 -30.95 29.10 -6.40
N LEU A 313 -30.97 28.34 -7.50
CA LEU A 313 -29.91 28.34 -8.51
C LEU A 313 -29.67 29.73 -9.14
N CYS A 314 -28.40 30.08 -9.33
CA CYS A 314 -27.97 31.31 -9.97
C CYS A 314 -28.15 31.25 -11.50
N ASN A 315 -29.09 32.02 -12.05
CA ASN A 315 -29.43 32.01 -13.48
C ASN A 315 -28.62 33.02 -14.33
N LEU A 316 -27.33 33.21 -14.03
CA LEU A 316 -26.43 34.11 -14.77
C LEU A 316 -25.63 33.35 -15.83
N SER A 317 -25.61 33.86 -17.06
CA SER A 317 -24.92 33.28 -18.23
C SER A 317 -23.38 33.20 -18.13
N PHE A 318 -22.80 33.65 -17.02
CA PHE A 318 -21.37 33.56 -16.69
C PHE A 318 -21.04 32.42 -15.72
N VAL A 319 -22.04 31.72 -15.18
CA VAL A 319 -21.82 30.59 -14.25
C VAL A 319 -21.24 29.40 -15.01
N LYS A 320 -19.97 29.09 -14.72
CA LYS A 320 -19.28 27.92 -15.25
C LYS A 320 -19.94 26.65 -14.71
N ASP A 321 -20.37 25.79 -15.63
CA ASP A 321 -20.59 24.34 -15.43
C ASP A 321 -21.08 23.94 -14.03
N ILE A 322 -22.41 23.95 -13.84
CA ILE A 322 -23.13 23.61 -12.60
C ILE A 322 -22.65 22.29 -11.96
N CYS A 323 -22.17 21.34 -12.77
CA CYS A 323 -21.67 20.06 -12.32
C CYS A 323 -20.30 20.14 -11.61
N LYS A 324 -19.56 21.24 -11.79
CA LYS A 324 -18.28 21.52 -11.11
C LYS A 324 -18.47 22.34 -9.83
N SER A 325 -19.44 23.25 -9.82
CA SER A 325 -19.76 24.07 -8.65
C SER A 325 -21.21 24.54 -8.71
N LEU A 326 -21.96 24.31 -7.64
CA LEU A 326 -23.31 24.84 -7.45
C LEU A 326 -23.21 26.32 -7.04
N TRP A 327 -23.87 27.21 -7.77
CA TRP A 327 -23.93 28.65 -7.47
C TRP A 327 -25.37 29.05 -7.15
N CYS A 328 -25.57 29.69 -6.00
CA CYS A 328 -26.88 29.96 -5.43
C CYS A 328 -27.07 31.45 -5.16
N HIS A 329 -28.28 31.98 -5.33
CA HIS A 329 -28.57 33.38 -4.98
C HIS A 329 -29.00 33.51 -3.51
N LYS A 330 -28.54 34.55 -2.80
CA LYS A 330 -28.92 34.82 -1.40
C LYS A 330 -29.53 36.22 -1.28
N VAL A 331 -30.86 36.27 -1.12
CA VAL A 331 -31.74 37.46 -0.94
C VAL A 331 -31.16 38.76 -1.53
N GLY A 332 -31.09 38.80 -2.86
CA GLY A 332 -30.47 39.86 -3.64
C GLY A 332 -29.83 39.27 -4.90
N HIS A 333 -29.48 40.11 -5.89
CA HIS A 333 -28.88 39.66 -7.16
C HIS A 333 -27.38 39.30 -7.05
N ARG A 334 -26.97 38.70 -5.92
CA ARG A 334 -25.61 38.19 -5.69
C ARG A 334 -25.66 36.67 -5.63
N CYS A 335 -24.72 36.03 -6.34
CA CYS A 335 -24.57 34.59 -6.34
C CYS A 335 -23.32 34.18 -5.55
N GLU A 336 -23.48 33.14 -4.75
CA GLU A 336 -22.51 32.61 -3.79
C GLU A 336 -22.32 31.10 -4.05
N THR A 337 -21.19 30.52 -3.62
CA THR A 337 -20.93 29.07 -3.73
C THR A 337 -20.13 28.58 -2.53
N LYS A 338 -20.38 27.34 -2.09
CA LYS A 338 -19.53 26.62 -1.12
C LYS A 338 -18.49 25.71 -1.82
N PHE A 339 -18.19 25.95 -3.10
CA PHE A 339 -17.30 25.16 -3.97
C PHE A 339 -17.66 23.66 -4.16
N MET A 340 -18.81 23.23 -3.64
CA MET A 340 -19.34 21.89 -3.87
C MET A 340 -20.02 21.78 -5.24
N PRO A 341 -19.85 20.66 -5.97
CA PRO A 341 -20.56 20.41 -7.22
C PRO A 341 -22.06 20.19 -6.99
N ALA A 342 -22.88 20.40 -8.03
CA ALA A 342 -24.23 19.85 -8.04
C ALA A 342 -24.19 18.32 -8.07
N ALA A 343 -25.11 17.68 -7.34
CA ALA A 343 -25.06 16.25 -7.09
C ALA A 343 -25.25 15.38 -8.36
N GLU A 344 -24.76 14.14 -8.34
CA GLU A 344 -24.92 13.18 -9.45
C GLU A 344 -26.42 13.05 -9.82
N GLY A 345 -26.72 13.22 -11.10
CA GLY A 345 -28.07 13.18 -11.65
C GLY A 345 -28.79 14.54 -11.77
N THR A 346 -28.23 15.63 -11.23
CA THR A 346 -28.85 16.97 -11.31
C THR A 346 -28.95 17.42 -12.78
N PRO A 347 -30.10 17.93 -13.26
CA PRO A 347 -30.22 18.47 -14.62
C PRO A 347 -29.27 19.65 -14.84
N CYS A 348 -28.59 19.67 -15.99
CA CYS A 348 -27.57 20.69 -16.34
C CYS A 348 -27.73 21.27 -17.75
N GLY A 349 -28.69 20.76 -18.54
CA GLY A 349 -29.03 21.24 -19.87
C GLY A 349 -30.21 20.48 -20.46
N ILE A 350 -30.66 20.87 -21.65
CA ILE A 350 -31.74 20.16 -22.35
C ILE A 350 -31.28 18.72 -22.64
N SER A 351 -31.98 17.76 -22.06
CA SER A 351 -31.62 16.33 -22.08
C SER A 351 -30.23 16.00 -21.52
N MET A 352 -29.74 16.78 -20.54
CA MET A 352 -28.41 16.60 -19.92
C MET A 352 -28.44 16.65 -18.39
N TRP A 353 -27.57 15.87 -17.77
CA TRP A 353 -27.43 15.67 -16.31
C TRP A 353 -25.96 15.64 -15.84
N CYS A 354 -25.73 16.01 -14.58
CA CYS A 354 -24.41 16.00 -13.96
C CYS A 354 -23.94 14.60 -13.56
N ARG A 355 -22.76 14.18 -14.02
CA ARG A 355 -22.03 12.99 -13.55
C ARG A 355 -20.55 13.34 -13.39
N ARG A 356 -19.92 13.00 -12.27
CA ARG A 356 -18.47 13.13 -11.99
C ARG A 356 -17.86 14.47 -12.41
N GLY A 357 -18.44 15.59 -12.00
CA GLY A 357 -17.93 16.93 -12.32
C GLY A 357 -18.25 17.43 -13.74
N GLN A 358 -19.08 16.71 -14.51
CA GLN A 358 -19.35 17.01 -15.93
C GLN A 358 -20.84 16.94 -16.28
N CYS A 359 -21.27 17.81 -17.19
CA CYS A 359 -22.60 17.78 -17.79
C CYS A 359 -22.62 16.84 -19.01
N VAL A 360 -23.32 15.71 -18.93
CA VAL A 360 -23.40 14.67 -19.98
C VAL A 360 -24.86 14.43 -20.41
N ARG A 361 -25.14 13.66 -21.47
CA ARG A 361 -26.53 13.43 -21.93
C ARG A 361 -27.25 12.38 -21.07
N TYR A 362 -28.58 12.42 -21.05
CA TYR A 362 -29.37 11.26 -20.61
C TYR A 362 -29.11 10.06 -21.53
N GLY A 363 -29.16 8.85 -20.98
CA GLY A 363 -28.83 7.61 -21.72
C GLY A 363 -27.34 7.30 -21.80
N ASP A 364 -26.46 8.30 -21.70
CA ASP A 364 -25.06 8.08 -21.34
C ASP A 364 -25.01 7.61 -19.87
N HIS A 365 -25.11 6.29 -19.68
CA HIS A 365 -24.84 5.65 -18.39
C HIS A 365 -23.38 5.97 -18.01
N GLY A 366 -23.22 6.98 -17.15
CA GLY A 366 -21.92 7.43 -16.67
C GLY A 366 -21.08 6.22 -16.20
N PRO A 367 -19.79 6.15 -16.58
CA PRO A 367 -19.31 5.02 -17.40
C PRO A 367 -19.48 3.60 -16.84
N LYS A 368 -19.41 2.63 -17.77
CA LYS A 368 -19.17 1.19 -17.54
C LYS A 368 -18.52 0.88 -16.17
N PRO A 369 -19.12 0.15 -15.20
CA PRO A 369 -18.38 -0.35 -14.03
C PRO A 369 -17.07 -1.03 -14.44
N VAL A 370 -15.94 -0.36 -14.18
CA VAL A 370 -14.60 -0.88 -14.48
C VAL A 370 -14.16 -1.65 -13.26
N ASN A 371 -14.31 -2.98 -13.32
CA ASN A 371 -13.72 -3.86 -12.32
C ASN A 371 -12.19 -3.65 -12.32
N GLY A 372 -11.60 -3.60 -11.14
CA GLY A 372 -10.16 -3.53 -11.02
C GLY A 372 -9.48 -4.77 -11.58
N GLN A 373 -8.29 -4.59 -12.15
CA GLN A 373 -7.38 -5.67 -12.46
C GLN A 373 -6.02 -5.39 -11.82
N TRP A 374 -5.34 -6.48 -11.45
CA TRP A 374 -4.04 -6.42 -10.82
C TRP A 374 -2.98 -5.85 -11.78
N SER A 375 -2.05 -5.07 -11.25
CA SER A 375 -0.76 -4.83 -11.89
C SER A 375 0.01 -6.15 -12.08
N THR A 376 1.09 -6.09 -12.85
CA THR A 376 2.19 -7.04 -12.66
C THR A 376 2.66 -7.02 -11.20
N TRP A 377 3.23 -8.14 -10.75
CA TRP A 377 3.99 -8.16 -9.51
C TRP A 377 5.18 -7.20 -9.58
N SER A 378 5.57 -6.63 -8.45
CA SER A 378 6.82 -5.93 -8.25
C SER A 378 8.01 -6.88 -8.37
N GLU A 379 9.23 -6.32 -8.39
CA GLU A 379 10.41 -7.09 -8.00
C GLU A 379 10.30 -7.53 -6.52
N TRP A 380 11.12 -8.50 -6.11
CA TRP A 380 11.14 -8.94 -4.71
C TRP A 380 11.67 -7.82 -3.80
N SER A 381 11.03 -7.64 -2.65
CA SER A 381 11.54 -6.78 -1.58
C SER A 381 12.91 -7.25 -1.09
N ASP A 382 13.64 -6.36 -0.41
CA ASP A 382 14.71 -6.76 0.48
C ASP A 382 14.24 -7.86 1.45
N CYS A 383 15.13 -8.79 1.77
CA CYS A 383 14.85 -9.84 2.74
C CYS A 383 14.82 -9.25 4.16
N SER A 384 13.79 -9.57 4.95
CA SER A 384 13.59 -9.01 6.29
C SER A 384 14.71 -9.32 7.30
N ARG A 385 15.57 -10.30 7.00
CA ARG A 385 16.70 -10.75 7.82
C ARG A 385 17.89 -11.13 6.92
N THR A 386 19.11 -10.98 7.42
CA THR A 386 20.36 -11.38 6.72
C THR A 386 20.79 -12.82 6.99
N CYS A 387 20.19 -13.49 7.99
CA CYS A 387 20.42 -14.89 8.34
C CYS A 387 19.24 -15.48 9.14
N GLY A 388 19.18 -16.81 9.18
CA GLY A 388 18.30 -17.63 10.01
C GLY A 388 16.84 -17.63 9.58
N GLY A 389 16.57 -17.46 8.27
CA GLY A 389 15.22 -17.43 7.70
C GLY A 389 14.54 -16.08 7.82
N GLY A 390 14.78 -15.20 6.85
CA GLY A 390 13.98 -13.99 6.62
C GLY A 390 12.86 -14.24 5.61
N VAL A 391 12.04 -13.22 5.39
CA VAL A 391 10.95 -13.21 4.41
C VAL A 391 11.13 -12.01 3.47
N MET A 392 10.93 -12.25 2.18
CA MET A 392 10.77 -11.23 1.14
C MET A 392 9.38 -11.34 0.54
N TYR A 393 8.87 -10.27 -0.06
CA TYR A 393 7.57 -10.26 -0.73
C TYR A 393 7.63 -9.60 -2.11
N GLN A 394 6.76 -10.04 -3.01
CA GLN A 394 6.33 -9.22 -4.15
C GLN A 394 4.95 -8.65 -3.84
N GLU A 395 4.68 -7.43 -4.30
CA GLU A 395 3.36 -6.83 -4.22
C GLU A 395 2.81 -6.39 -5.57
N ARG A 396 1.49 -6.27 -5.64
CA ARG A 396 0.74 -5.82 -6.80
C ARG A 396 -0.43 -4.97 -6.35
N HIS A 397 -0.78 -3.99 -7.15
CA HIS A 397 -1.85 -3.05 -6.82
C HIS A 397 -3.04 -3.27 -7.74
N CYS A 398 -4.24 -3.03 -7.23
CA CYS A 398 -5.47 -3.13 -8.01
C CYS A 398 -5.66 -1.86 -8.85
N ASN A 399 -4.78 -1.64 -9.84
CA ASN A 399 -4.65 -0.36 -10.54
C ASN A 399 -4.55 -0.43 -12.07
N ASN A 400 -4.58 -1.63 -12.68
CA ASN A 400 -4.31 -1.82 -14.10
C ASN A 400 -5.46 -2.53 -14.88
N PRO A 401 -6.68 -1.95 -14.96
CA PRO A 401 -7.09 -0.63 -14.47
C PRO A 401 -7.53 -0.65 -13.00
N LYS A 402 -7.61 0.54 -12.37
CA LYS A 402 -8.18 0.71 -11.03
C LYS A 402 -9.72 0.56 -11.02
N PRO A 403 -10.33 0.03 -9.95
CA PRO A 403 -11.78 0.01 -9.75
C PRO A 403 -12.40 1.40 -9.92
N GLN A 404 -13.42 1.51 -10.77
CA GLN A 404 -14.16 2.76 -11.01
C GLN A 404 -15.63 2.48 -11.32
N TYR A 405 -16.47 3.49 -11.10
CA TYR A 405 -17.92 3.47 -11.42
C TYR A 405 -18.68 2.30 -10.75
N GLY A 406 -18.27 1.90 -9.55
CA GLY A 406 -18.86 0.75 -8.84
C GLY A 406 -18.38 -0.62 -9.33
N GLY A 407 -17.34 -0.68 -10.16
CA GLY A 407 -16.66 -1.94 -10.49
C GLY A 407 -15.97 -2.56 -9.26
N LYS A 408 -15.91 -3.89 -9.23
CA LYS A 408 -15.38 -4.67 -8.10
C LYS A 408 -13.88 -4.45 -7.91
N PHE A 409 -13.40 -4.54 -6.67
CA PHE A 409 -11.97 -4.68 -6.38
C PHE A 409 -11.42 -6.03 -6.84
N CYS A 410 -10.10 -6.12 -6.92
CA CYS A 410 -9.38 -7.29 -7.44
C CYS A 410 -9.40 -8.43 -6.41
N LEU A 411 -9.71 -9.65 -6.88
CA LEU A 411 -9.78 -10.83 -6.02
C LEU A 411 -8.39 -11.49 -5.83
N GLY A 412 -8.17 -12.04 -4.62
CA GLY A 412 -6.90 -12.65 -4.20
C GLY A 412 -6.00 -11.68 -3.43
N SER A 413 -4.79 -12.11 -3.06
CA SER A 413 -3.87 -11.29 -2.28
C SER A 413 -3.19 -10.21 -3.12
N SER A 414 -2.92 -9.06 -2.50
CA SER A 414 -2.05 -7.99 -3.03
C SER A 414 -0.56 -8.30 -2.84
N ARG A 415 -0.20 -9.30 -2.02
CA ARG A 415 1.17 -9.73 -1.72
C ARG A 415 1.34 -11.25 -1.85
N ILE A 416 2.54 -11.67 -2.26
CA ILE A 416 3.05 -13.05 -2.14
C ILE A 416 4.40 -13.01 -1.43
N TYR A 417 4.72 -14.07 -0.69
CA TYR A 417 5.84 -14.11 0.23
C TYR A 417 6.72 -15.33 -0.05
N GLN A 418 8.03 -15.18 0.15
CA GLN A 418 9.02 -16.25 0.00
C GLN A 418 10.09 -16.15 1.11
N LEU A 419 10.57 -17.31 1.57
CA LEU A 419 11.67 -17.40 2.52
C LEU A 419 13.02 -17.09 1.83
N CYS A 420 13.89 -16.39 2.55
CA CYS A 420 15.18 -15.92 2.07
C CYS A 420 16.21 -15.94 3.22
N ASN A 421 17.51 -15.93 2.89
CA ASN A 421 18.60 -15.94 3.87
C ASN A 421 18.45 -17.03 4.96
N ILE A 422 18.21 -18.26 4.50
CA ILE A 422 17.90 -19.44 5.34
C ILE A 422 19.13 -19.90 6.14
N GLN A 423 20.35 -19.58 5.70
CA GLN A 423 21.61 -19.92 6.39
C GLN A 423 21.58 -19.50 7.88
N PRO A 424 21.97 -20.38 8.84
CA PRO A 424 21.86 -20.08 10.26
C PRO A 424 22.72 -18.87 10.65
N CYS A 425 22.23 -18.07 11.61
CA CYS A 425 23.01 -16.97 12.18
C CYS A 425 24.16 -17.47 13.05
N LEU A 426 25.22 -16.66 13.19
CA LEU A 426 26.34 -16.95 14.10
C LEU A 426 25.84 -17.03 15.56
N SER A 427 26.30 -18.05 16.28
CA SER A 427 25.74 -18.55 17.55
C SER A 427 25.76 -17.59 18.76
N ASN A 428 26.29 -16.37 18.59
CA ASN A 428 26.41 -15.36 19.65
C ASN A 428 25.43 -14.17 19.48
N GLY A 429 24.56 -14.19 18.47
CA GLY A 429 23.55 -13.15 18.27
C GLY A 429 22.32 -13.32 19.17
N PRO A 430 21.72 -12.24 19.69
CA PRO A 430 20.41 -12.31 20.37
C PRO A 430 19.31 -12.70 19.36
N ASP A 431 18.31 -13.45 19.81
CA ASP A 431 17.16 -13.87 19.00
C ASP A 431 16.44 -12.67 18.34
N PHE A 432 15.89 -12.88 17.14
CA PHE A 432 15.26 -11.82 16.34
C PHE A 432 13.99 -11.24 16.98
N ARG A 433 13.24 -12.02 17.80
CA ARG A 433 12.13 -11.48 18.61
C ARG A 433 12.66 -10.72 19.83
N ALA A 434 13.75 -11.18 20.44
CA ALA A 434 14.43 -10.45 21.52
C ALA A 434 14.98 -9.09 21.06
N GLN A 435 15.56 -9.01 19.86
CA GLN A 435 15.98 -7.74 19.24
C GLN A 435 14.82 -6.75 19.12
N GLN A 436 13.64 -7.21 18.68
CA GLN A 436 12.44 -6.38 18.55
C GLN A 436 11.91 -5.86 19.89
N CYS A 437 12.00 -6.64 20.98
CA CYS A 437 11.73 -6.11 22.33
C CYS A 437 12.78 -5.08 22.76
N ALA A 438 14.07 -5.32 22.46
CA ALA A 438 15.15 -4.39 22.81
C ALA A 438 15.02 -3.01 22.14
N GLU A 439 14.35 -2.90 20.99
CA GLU A 439 13.98 -1.62 20.36
C GLU A 439 13.08 -0.73 21.24
N TYR A 440 12.57 -1.24 22.36
CA TYR A 440 11.77 -0.49 23.35
C TYR A 440 12.55 -0.15 24.63
N ASN A 441 13.78 -0.64 24.80
CA ASN A 441 14.62 -0.33 25.97
C ASN A 441 14.92 1.17 26.07
N SER A 442 15.12 1.83 24.91
CA SER A 442 15.38 3.27 24.80
C SER A 442 14.11 4.13 24.77
N LYS A 443 12.94 3.57 25.10
CA LYS A 443 11.64 4.27 25.07
C LYS A 443 11.01 4.24 26.48
N PRO A 444 10.58 5.39 27.04
CA PRO A 444 9.96 5.41 28.35
C PRO A 444 8.55 4.80 28.30
N PHE A 445 8.33 3.72 29.05
CA PHE A 445 7.02 3.11 29.26
C PHE A 445 6.46 3.60 30.60
N ARG A 446 5.32 4.31 30.55
CA ARG A 446 4.70 4.94 31.74
C ARG A 446 5.68 5.84 32.55
N GLY A 447 6.62 6.49 31.85
CA GLY A 447 7.64 7.37 32.44
C GLY A 447 8.95 6.68 32.85
N TRP A 448 9.02 5.35 32.83
CA TRP A 448 10.19 4.59 33.27
C TRP A 448 10.83 3.82 32.11
N TYR A 449 12.13 3.55 32.20
CA TYR A 449 12.86 2.71 31.23
C TYR A 449 13.00 1.30 31.80
N TYR A 450 12.75 0.29 30.96
CA TYR A 450 12.85 -1.13 31.30
C TYR A 450 13.68 -1.86 30.25
N LYS A 451 14.37 -2.92 30.66
CA LYS A 451 15.06 -3.83 29.75
C LYS A 451 14.10 -4.95 29.37
N TRP A 452 13.63 -4.95 28.13
CA TRP A 452 12.55 -5.82 27.67
C TRP A 452 13.08 -7.15 27.10
N LYS A 453 12.44 -8.25 27.49
CA LYS A 453 12.68 -9.62 26.98
C LYS A 453 11.42 -10.15 26.29
N PRO A 454 11.54 -11.04 25.29
CA PRO A 454 10.37 -11.57 24.59
C PRO A 454 9.58 -12.52 25.50
N TYR A 455 8.25 -12.36 25.51
CA TYR A 455 7.34 -13.23 26.25
C TYR A 455 6.63 -14.18 25.27
N THR A 456 6.89 -15.48 25.40
CA THR A 456 6.46 -16.52 24.45
C THR A 456 5.38 -17.47 24.97
N LYS A 457 4.96 -17.31 26.24
CA LYS A 457 3.91 -18.11 26.88
C LYS A 457 2.52 -17.58 26.51
N VAL A 458 2.17 -17.64 25.23
CA VAL A 458 0.90 -17.16 24.66
C VAL A 458 0.23 -18.21 23.77
N GLU A 459 -1.08 -18.09 23.61
CA GLU A 459 -1.91 -18.94 22.73
C GLU A 459 -1.45 -18.89 21.28
N GLU A 460 -1.78 -19.93 20.49
CA GLU A 460 -1.21 -20.11 19.15
C GLU A 460 -1.52 -18.94 18.20
N GLU A 461 -2.73 -18.38 18.24
CA GLU A 461 -3.10 -17.20 17.44
C GLU A 461 -2.34 -15.92 17.84
N ASP A 462 -1.86 -15.84 19.09
CA ASP A 462 -1.19 -14.65 19.63
C ASP A 462 0.34 -14.71 19.53
N ARG A 463 0.91 -15.86 19.12
CA ARG A 463 2.36 -16.06 18.98
C ARG A 463 3.04 -15.13 17.98
N CYS A 464 2.32 -14.49 17.07
CA CYS A 464 2.90 -13.54 16.12
C CYS A 464 2.70 -12.06 16.51
N LYS A 465 2.16 -11.78 17.69
CA LYS A 465 2.25 -10.46 18.34
C LYS A 465 3.59 -10.32 19.08
N LEU A 466 4.09 -9.10 19.20
CA LEU A 466 5.32 -8.80 19.96
C LEU A 466 4.97 -8.57 21.44
N TYR A 467 4.79 -9.65 22.19
CA TYR A 467 4.72 -9.57 23.65
C TYR A 467 6.12 -9.48 24.26
N CYS A 468 6.31 -8.51 25.15
CA CYS A 468 7.56 -8.32 25.89
C CYS A 468 7.27 -8.25 27.39
N THR A 469 8.09 -8.93 28.19
CA THR A 469 8.13 -8.82 29.66
C THR A 469 9.27 -7.88 30.06
N ALA A 470 9.09 -7.12 31.13
CA ALA A 470 10.22 -6.38 31.70
C ALA A 470 11.14 -7.36 32.44
N GLU A 471 12.45 -7.20 32.30
CA GLU A 471 13.43 -7.91 33.11
C GLU A 471 13.27 -7.47 34.58
N ASP A 472 13.31 -8.45 35.48
CA ASP A 472 13.13 -8.30 36.93
C ASP A 472 11.71 -7.86 37.39
N PHE A 473 10.68 -7.95 36.53
CA PHE A 473 9.27 -7.75 36.90
C PHE A 473 8.32 -8.78 36.28
N ASP A 474 7.32 -9.23 37.05
CA ASP A 474 6.31 -10.23 36.64
C ASP A 474 5.16 -9.67 35.75
N PHE A 475 5.44 -8.67 34.90
CA PHE A 475 4.45 -8.13 33.96
C PHE A 475 4.93 -8.14 32.50
N PHE A 476 4.00 -8.42 31.59
CA PHE A 476 4.22 -8.44 30.15
C PHE A 476 3.15 -7.63 29.42
N PHE A 477 3.52 -7.01 28.30
CA PHE A 477 2.64 -6.19 27.45
C PHE A 477 2.89 -6.47 25.97
N ALA A 478 1.85 -6.30 25.14
CA ALA A 478 1.98 -6.31 23.69
C ALA A 478 2.58 -4.97 23.21
N MET A 479 3.83 -5.00 22.76
CA MET A 479 4.54 -3.84 22.22
C MET A 479 4.22 -3.57 20.74
N SER A 480 3.77 -4.60 20.02
CA SER A 480 3.21 -4.51 18.66
C SER A 480 2.23 -5.65 18.40
N ASN A 481 1.18 -5.37 17.60
CA ASN A 481 0.21 -6.36 17.15
C ASN A 481 0.76 -7.35 16.10
N ARG A 482 1.95 -7.09 15.54
CA ARG A 482 2.73 -8.06 14.76
C ARG A 482 4.22 -7.92 15.04
N VAL A 483 4.93 -9.04 15.10
CA VAL A 483 6.39 -9.10 14.94
C VAL A 483 6.78 -8.81 13.49
N LYS A 484 8.06 -8.52 13.23
CA LYS A 484 8.60 -8.36 11.86
C LYS A 484 8.52 -9.69 11.10
N ASP A 485 8.15 -9.64 9.83
CA ASP A 485 7.99 -10.84 8.99
C ASP A 485 9.27 -11.68 8.97
N GLY A 486 9.17 -13.01 9.05
CA GLY A 486 10.32 -13.91 9.21
C GLY A 486 10.85 -14.04 10.65
N THR A 487 10.10 -13.56 11.65
CA THR A 487 10.31 -13.97 13.04
C THR A 487 9.70 -15.36 13.25
N LEU A 488 10.42 -16.32 13.83
CA LEU A 488 9.88 -17.64 14.18
C LEU A 488 8.68 -17.52 15.12
N CYS A 489 7.61 -18.29 14.89
CA CYS A 489 6.43 -18.33 15.75
C CYS A 489 6.72 -18.96 17.13
N SER A 490 7.65 -19.92 17.16
CA SER A 490 7.99 -20.74 18.32
C SER A 490 9.48 -21.08 18.25
N PRO A 491 10.21 -21.18 19.38
CA PRO A 491 11.60 -21.65 19.38
C PRO A 491 11.76 -23.15 19.07
N TYR A 492 10.66 -23.86 18.79
CA TYR A 492 10.62 -25.32 18.60
C TYR A 492 10.13 -25.76 17.20
N ARG A 493 9.89 -24.82 16.29
CA ARG A 493 9.45 -25.08 14.91
C ARG A 493 9.93 -23.98 13.96
N ASP A 494 10.12 -24.35 12.70
CA ASP A 494 10.52 -23.43 11.63
C ASP A 494 9.38 -22.51 11.14
N ASP A 495 8.15 -22.69 11.64
CA ASP A 495 6.98 -21.84 11.36
C ASP A 495 7.31 -20.35 11.55
N VAL A 496 7.02 -19.50 10.55
CA VAL A 496 7.36 -18.06 10.58
C VAL A 496 6.12 -17.17 10.64
N CYS A 497 6.24 -16.08 11.38
CA CYS A 497 5.26 -15.00 11.38
C CYS A 497 5.36 -14.20 10.07
N ILE A 498 4.23 -14.02 9.39
CA ILE A 498 4.05 -13.19 8.20
C ILE A 498 2.73 -12.43 8.31
N ASP A 499 2.80 -11.10 8.24
CA ASP A 499 1.67 -10.19 8.41
C ASP A 499 0.85 -10.43 9.69
N GLY A 500 1.55 -10.78 10.78
CA GLY A 500 0.93 -11.10 12.08
C GLY A 500 0.29 -12.49 12.18
N VAL A 501 0.28 -13.30 11.12
CA VAL A 501 -0.19 -14.69 11.12
C VAL A 501 1.00 -15.64 11.20
N CYS A 502 0.87 -16.75 11.94
CA CYS A 502 1.87 -17.82 11.90
C CYS A 502 1.64 -18.69 10.65
N GLU A 503 2.59 -18.69 9.72
CA GLU A 503 2.56 -19.49 8.50
C GLU A 503 3.47 -20.72 8.65
N PRO A 504 2.98 -21.93 8.29
CA PRO A 504 3.76 -23.15 8.45
C PRO A 504 4.91 -23.22 7.43
N VAL A 505 6.03 -23.79 7.86
CA VAL A 505 7.20 -24.02 7.01
C VAL A 505 7.52 -25.51 6.99
N GLY A 506 7.62 -26.08 5.79
CA GLY A 506 8.02 -27.49 5.63
C GLY A 506 9.51 -27.69 5.92
N CYS A 507 9.91 -28.92 6.19
CA CYS A 507 11.33 -29.27 6.41
C CYS A 507 12.26 -28.99 5.22
N ASP A 508 11.70 -28.65 4.05
CA ASP A 508 12.40 -28.21 2.85
C ASP A 508 12.62 -26.68 2.82
N HIS A 509 12.34 -26.03 3.96
CA HIS A 509 12.37 -24.57 4.18
C HIS A 509 11.54 -23.79 3.15
N GLN A 510 10.40 -24.37 2.75
CA GLN A 510 9.44 -23.74 1.85
C GLN A 510 8.16 -23.35 2.60
N LEU A 511 7.70 -22.12 2.38
CA LEU A 511 6.53 -21.54 3.01
C LEU A 511 5.25 -22.24 2.53
N GLY A 512 4.40 -22.68 3.45
CA GLY A 512 3.19 -23.44 3.14
C GLY A 512 3.43 -24.87 2.65
N SER A 513 4.68 -25.34 2.63
CA SER A 513 5.03 -26.71 2.28
C SER A 513 4.53 -27.71 3.33
N LYS A 514 4.08 -28.88 2.86
CA LYS A 514 3.68 -30.01 3.72
C LYS A 514 4.80 -31.04 3.88
N ALA A 515 6.05 -30.67 3.59
CA ALA A 515 7.19 -31.53 3.77
C ALA A 515 7.46 -31.78 5.27
N VAL A 516 7.52 -33.05 5.66
CA VAL A 516 7.85 -33.50 7.02
C VAL A 516 9.14 -34.30 6.97
N LEU A 517 9.89 -34.29 8.08
CA LEU A 517 11.03 -35.19 8.27
C LEU A 517 10.55 -36.64 8.31
N ASP A 518 11.31 -37.55 7.71
CA ASP A 518 11.13 -38.99 7.89
C ASP A 518 11.59 -39.44 9.28
N SER A 519 11.40 -40.72 9.60
CA SER A 519 11.81 -41.26 10.90
C SER A 519 13.33 -41.24 11.12
N CYS A 520 14.13 -41.03 10.07
CA CYS A 520 15.59 -40.90 10.13
C CYS A 520 16.07 -39.44 10.29
N GLY A 521 15.15 -38.46 10.31
CA GLY A 521 15.49 -37.03 10.37
C GLY A 521 15.77 -36.39 9.00
N ILE A 522 15.44 -37.05 7.89
CA ILE A 522 15.65 -36.55 6.53
C ILE A 522 14.36 -35.99 5.96
N CYS A 523 14.39 -34.74 5.47
CA CYS A 523 13.23 -34.13 4.84
C CYS A 523 12.81 -34.86 3.55
N LYS A 524 11.54 -35.28 3.48
CA LYS A 524 11.00 -36.12 2.37
C LYS A 524 11.77 -37.43 2.17
N GLY A 525 12.43 -37.95 3.21
CA GLY A 525 13.09 -39.25 3.19
C GLY A 525 12.11 -40.43 3.14
N ASP A 526 12.65 -41.61 2.87
CA ASP A 526 11.95 -42.88 2.69
C ASP A 526 12.18 -43.86 3.85
N ASN A 527 12.74 -43.39 4.97
CA ASN A 527 13.22 -44.19 6.11
C ASN A 527 14.38 -45.16 5.79
N SER A 528 15.05 -45.06 4.64
CA SER A 528 16.11 -46.02 4.25
C SER A 528 17.45 -45.81 4.95
N THR A 529 17.75 -44.60 5.43
CA THR A 529 19.11 -44.20 5.87
C THR A 529 19.44 -44.59 7.31
N CYS A 530 18.44 -44.85 8.13
CA CYS A 530 18.57 -45.28 9.53
C CYS A 530 18.15 -46.74 9.74
N THR A 531 18.49 -47.29 10.91
CA THR A 531 17.90 -48.51 11.46
C THR A 531 16.93 -48.16 12.59
N PHE A 532 15.81 -48.90 12.64
CA PHE A 532 14.85 -48.85 13.74
C PHE A 532 15.29 -49.82 14.84
N PHE A 533 15.43 -49.30 16.05
CA PHE A 533 15.67 -50.08 17.26
C PHE A 533 14.39 -50.04 18.10
N SER A 534 13.93 -51.19 18.56
CA SER A 534 12.78 -51.27 19.46
C SER A 534 12.92 -52.44 20.42
N GLY A 535 12.19 -52.37 21.53
CA GLY A 535 12.23 -53.39 22.56
C GLY A 535 11.07 -53.29 23.55
N ARG A 536 10.99 -54.27 24.44
CA ARG A 536 10.03 -54.31 25.55
C ARG A 536 10.75 -54.68 26.84
N TYR A 537 10.41 -53.95 27.89
CA TYR A 537 10.92 -54.16 29.24
C TYR A 537 9.79 -54.71 30.10
N LEU A 538 9.89 -55.98 30.51
CA LEU A 538 8.83 -56.72 31.21
C LEU A 538 9.22 -57.11 32.65
N THR A 539 10.42 -56.74 33.08
CA THR A 539 11.00 -57.13 34.38
C THR A 539 10.18 -56.57 35.53
N GLN A 540 9.83 -57.44 36.48
CA GLN A 540 9.21 -57.08 37.75
C GLN A 540 10.29 -56.93 38.82
N HIS A 541 10.21 -55.89 39.64
CA HIS A 541 11.14 -55.68 40.74
C HIS A 541 10.44 -55.85 42.09
N LYS A 542 11.22 -56.10 43.14
CA LYS A 542 10.70 -56.36 44.51
C LYS A 542 11.09 -55.28 45.53
N THR A 543 11.85 -54.28 45.08
CA THR A 543 12.47 -53.22 45.88
C THR A 543 12.25 -51.89 45.18
N ASN A 544 12.13 -50.80 45.94
CA ASN A 544 11.84 -49.48 45.40
C ASN A 544 13.13 -48.80 44.94
N ASP A 545 13.38 -48.71 43.63
CA ASP A 545 14.57 -48.08 43.04
C ASP A 545 14.31 -47.62 41.59
N TYR A 546 15.30 -46.98 40.97
CA TYR A 546 15.33 -46.59 39.55
C TYR A 546 15.98 -47.70 38.70
N TYR A 547 15.19 -48.34 37.83
CA TYR A 547 15.61 -49.49 37.03
C TYR A 547 15.85 -49.13 35.56
N HIS A 548 17.03 -49.47 35.05
CA HIS A 548 17.40 -49.25 33.65
C HIS A 548 16.43 -49.94 32.67
N ILE A 549 15.95 -49.19 31.67
CA ILE A 549 15.08 -49.66 30.58
C ILE A 549 15.88 -49.74 29.27
N VAL A 550 16.48 -48.62 28.87
CA VAL A 550 17.17 -48.44 27.58
C VAL A 550 18.15 -47.27 27.64
N THR A 551 19.26 -47.38 26.91
CA THR A 551 20.20 -46.28 26.67
C THR A 551 20.06 -45.85 25.21
N ILE A 552 19.75 -44.58 24.97
CA ILE A 552 19.56 -44.01 23.62
C ILE A 552 20.78 -43.11 23.30
N PRO A 553 21.53 -43.37 22.22
CA PRO A 553 22.76 -42.67 21.91
C PRO A 553 22.52 -41.21 21.50
N ALA A 554 23.57 -40.38 21.58
CA ALA A 554 23.63 -39.09 20.88
C ALA A 554 23.54 -39.32 19.36
N GLY A 555 22.67 -38.60 18.66
CA GLY A 555 22.37 -38.76 17.23
C GLY A 555 21.12 -39.61 16.93
N ALA A 556 20.32 -39.94 17.94
CA ALA A 556 19.09 -40.71 17.78
C ALA A 556 17.88 -39.82 17.41
N HIS A 557 16.98 -40.39 16.60
CA HIS A 557 15.75 -39.78 16.11
C HIS A 557 14.52 -40.64 16.48
N SER A 558 13.32 -40.11 16.25
CA SER A 558 12.04 -40.81 16.43
C SER A 558 11.92 -41.57 17.76
N ILE A 559 12.34 -40.93 18.84
CA ILE A 559 12.45 -41.51 20.17
C ILE A 559 11.05 -41.60 20.79
N GLU A 560 10.68 -42.76 21.28
CA GLU A 560 9.42 -43.01 21.98
C GLU A 560 9.58 -44.10 23.04
N ILE A 561 9.13 -43.80 24.26
CA ILE A 561 9.07 -44.73 25.39
C ILE A 561 7.65 -44.64 25.96
N GLN A 562 6.95 -45.78 26.10
CA GLN A 562 5.54 -45.81 26.49
C GLN A 562 5.22 -47.04 27.36
N GLU A 563 4.44 -46.87 28.42
CA GLU A 563 3.87 -48.01 29.17
C GLU A 563 2.84 -48.78 28.30
N LEU A 564 2.83 -50.10 28.40
CA LEU A 564 1.85 -50.96 27.71
C LEU A 564 0.46 -50.89 28.34
N GLN A 565 0.37 -50.61 29.64
CA GLN A 565 -0.85 -50.33 30.40
C GLN A 565 -0.50 -49.33 31.51
N MET A 566 -1.50 -48.64 32.08
CA MET A 566 -1.25 -47.67 33.17
C MET A 566 -0.64 -48.36 34.39
N SER A 567 0.50 -47.87 34.89
CA SER A 567 1.11 -48.37 36.13
C SER A 567 1.16 -47.32 37.25
N THR A 568 1.64 -47.74 38.43
CA THR A 568 1.97 -46.86 39.56
C THR A 568 3.41 -46.35 39.54
N SER A 569 4.24 -46.90 38.65
CA SER A 569 5.66 -46.61 38.48
C SER A 569 5.82 -45.39 37.55
N TYR A 570 7.00 -44.76 37.50
CA TYR A 570 7.22 -43.52 36.72
C TYR A 570 8.49 -43.61 35.87
N LEU A 571 8.41 -43.16 34.61
CA LEU A 571 9.56 -42.96 33.75
C LEU A 571 10.45 -41.84 34.25
N ALA A 572 11.76 -42.07 34.19
CA ALA A 572 12.83 -41.16 34.54
C ALA A 572 13.82 -41.07 33.39
N VAL A 573 14.43 -39.89 33.22
CA VAL A 573 15.39 -39.63 32.14
C VAL A 573 16.60 -38.91 32.71
N ARG A 574 17.79 -39.39 32.39
CA ARG A 574 19.07 -38.78 32.78
C ARG A 574 20.13 -38.97 31.70
N ASN A 575 21.23 -38.23 31.78
CA ASN A 575 22.41 -38.51 30.97
C ASN A 575 23.38 -39.50 31.66
N LEU A 576 24.47 -39.84 30.97
CA LEU A 576 25.53 -40.72 31.50
C LEU A 576 26.19 -40.16 32.76
N SER A 577 26.30 -38.84 32.89
CA SER A 577 26.85 -38.13 34.07
C SER A 577 25.89 -38.07 35.28
N LYS A 578 24.83 -38.90 35.29
CA LYS A 578 23.78 -38.97 36.32
C LYS A 578 23.01 -37.67 36.57
N LYS A 579 23.03 -36.71 35.63
CA LYS A 579 22.14 -35.55 35.66
C LYS A 579 20.76 -35.97 35.17
N TYR A 580 19.79 -35.99 36.07
CA TYR A 580 18.37 -36.20 35.72
C TYR A 580 17.77 -34.97 35.03
N TYR A 581 16.91 -35.25 34.06
CA TYR A 581 16.10 -34.29 33.31
C TYR A 581 14.60 -34.41 33.61
N LEU A 582 14.15 -35.60 34.05
CA LEU A 582 12.79 -35.88 34.52
C LEU A 582 12.83 -36.80 35.76
N THR A 583 11.87 -36.58 36.67
CA THR A 583 11.52 -37.38 37.88
C THR A 583 12.68 -37.68 38.85
N LYS A 584 13.54 -36.67 39.06
CA LYS A 584 14.70 -36.68 39.97
C LYS A 584 14.33 -36.87 41.45
N ASP A 585 15.20 -37.51 42.25
CA ASP A 585 15.16 -37.58 43.73
C ASP A 585 13.76 -37.82 44.33
N TRP A 586 13.05 -38.83 43.83
CA TRP A 586 11.67 -39.18 44.22
C TRP A 586 10.57 -38.15 43.90
N THR A 587 10.87 -36.99 43.33
CA THR A 587 9.83 -36.08 42.81
C THR A 587 9.20 -36.64 41.52
N ILE A 588 8.12 -35.99 41.08
CA ILE A 588 7.36 -36.32 39.87
C ILE A 588 7.10 -34.99 39.15
N ASP A 589 7.53 -34.89 37.90
CA ASP A 589 7.23 -33.75 37.03
C ASP A 589 5.80 -33.85 36.49
N TRP A 590 5.22 -32.71 36.12
CA TRP A 590 3.91 -32.64 35.48
C TRP A 590 4.02 -32.84 33.96
N PRO A 591 2.99 -33.39 33.29
CA PRO A 591 2.96 -33.52 31.83
C PRO A 591 3.21 -32.18 31.13
N GLY A 592 4.02 -32.21 30.06
CA GLY A 592 4.47 -31.01 29.37
C GLY A 592 5.67 -31.26 28.46
N LYS A 593 6.22 -30.17 27.90
CA LYS A 593 7.35 -30.21 26.95
C LYS A 593 8.63 -29.72 27.61
N PHE A 594 9.66 -30.56 27.55
CA PHE A 594 10.95 -30.36 28.21
C PHE A 594 12.06 -30.31 27.16
N TYR A 595 13.00 -29.37 27.31
CA TYR A 595 14.11 -29.20 26.37
C TYR A 595 15.42 -29.63 27.01
N PHE A 596 15.99 -30.74 26.53
CA PHE A 596 17.27 -31.29 26.97
C PHE A 596 17.87 -32.18 25.88
N ALA A 597 19.16 -32.49 25.97
CA ALA A 597 19.90 -33.24 24.94
C ALA A 597 19.70 -32.73 23.50
N GLY A 598 19.53 -31.42 23.30
CA GLY A 598 19.42 -30.78 21.98
C GLY A 598 18.07 -30.91 21.27
N THR A 599 17.06 -31.54 21.89
CA THR A 599 15.73 -31.73 21.28
C THR A 599 14.61 -31.50 22.31
N VAL A 600 13.35 -31.55 21.85
CA VAL A 600 12.17 -31.38 22.71
C VAL A 600 11.54 -32.73 22.99
N PHE A 601 11.44 -33.08 24.27
CA PHE A 601 10.72 -34.24 24.76
C PHE A 601 9.30 -33.82 25.20
N ASP A 602 8.28 -34.44 24.63
CA ASP A 602 6.89 -34.33 25.06
C ASP A 602 6.59 -35.47 26.04
N TYR A 603 6.27 -35.11 27.29
CA TYR A 603 5.99 -36.05 28.37
C TYR A 603 4.50 -35.99 28.71
N GLN A 604 3.81 -37.12 28.53
CA GLN A 604 2.36 -37.23 28.60
C GLN A 604 1.95 -38.31 29.61
N ARG A 605 1.15 -37.93 30.61
CA ARG A 605 0.52 -38.87 31.57
C ARG A 605 -0.85 -38.33 31.99
N SER A 606 -1.91 -38.82 31.35
CA SER A 606 -3.30 -38.49 31.71
C SER A 606 -3.90 -39.59 32.59
N PHE A 607 -4.90 -39.28 33.42
CA PHE A 607 -5.52 -40.24 34.34
C PHE A 607 -6.09 -41.52 33.67
N ASN A 608 -6.44 -41.45 32.37
CA ASN A 608 -6.98 -42.57 31.60
C ASN A 608 -6.01 -43.13 30.54
N HIS A 609 -4.74 -42.70 30.50
CA HIS A 609 -3.78 -43.10 29.46
C HIS A 609 -2.43 -43.53 30.06
N PRO A 610 -1.76 -44.55 29.49
CA PRO A 610 -0.41 -44.93 29.90
C PRO A 610 0.58 -43.76 29.75
N GLU A 611 1.63 -43.76 30.57
CA GLU A 611 2.70 -42.77 30.49
C GLU A 611 3.51 -42.91 29.19
N ARG A 612 3.86 -41.78 28.58
CA ARG A 612 4.57 -41.69 27.30
C ARG A 612 5.58 -40.54 27.32
N ILE A 613 6.78 -40.79 26.80
CA ILE A 613 7.80 -39.78 26.50
C ILE A 613 8.17 -39.92 25.02
N SER A 614 8.16 -38.83 24.26
CA SER A 614 8.57 -38.86 22.84
C SER A 614 9.33 -37.61 22.38
N ALA A 615 10.23 -37.78 21.40
CA ALA A 615 11.00 -36.69 20.78
C ALA A 615 11.40 -37.00 19.33
N ALA A 616 11.49 -35.98 18.49
CA ALA A 616 11.88 -36.13 17.08
C ALA A 616 13.39 -36.38 16.87
N GLY A 617 14.23 -35.92 17.82
CA GLY A 617 15.69 -35.89 17.66
C GLY A 617 16.17 -34.69 16.80
N PRO A 618 17.47 -34.64 16.43
CA PRO A 618 18.53 -35.53 16.94
C PRO A 618 18.83 -35.23 18.41
N THR A 619 19.23 -36.25 19.18
CA THR A 619 19.87 -36.05 20.48
C THR A 619 21.33 -35.57 20.31
N ASN A 620 21.84 -34.73 21.22
CA ASN A 620 23.26 -34.36 21.29
C ASN A 620 24.01 -34.95 22.50
N GLU A 621 23.30 -35.57 23.44
CA GLU A 621 23.84 -36.38 24.54
C GLU A 621 23.30 -37.82 24.46
N THR A 622 24.05 -38.79 24.99
CA THR A 622 23.52 -40.13 25.26
C THR A 622 22.64 -40.10 26.51
N LEU A 623 21.38 -40.50 26.34
CA LEU A 623 20.35 -40.55 27.38
C LEU A 623 20.16 -41.96 27.92
N VAL A 624 19.74 -42.04 29.17
CA VAL A 624 19.36 -43.27 29.87
C VAL A 624 17.95 -43.09 30.38
N PHE A 625 17.08 -44.03 30.01
CA PHE A 625 15.69 -44.11 30.45
C PHE A 625 15.56 -45.19 31.52
N GLU A 626 14.90 -44.84 32.61
CA GLU A 626 14.74 -45.67 33.80
C GLU A 626 13.28 -45.69 34.24
N VAL A 627 12.83 -46.78 34.88
CA VAL A 627 11.54 -46.85 35.57
C VAL A 627 11.78 -46.80 37.07
N LYS A 628 11.26 -45.77 37.70
CA LYS A 628 11.17 -45.62 39.16
C LYS A 628 9.99 -46.45 39.64
N ASP A 629 10.28 -47.59 40.25
CA ASP A 629 9.26 -48.47 40.83
C ASP A 629 9.17 -48.22 42.34
N GLY A 630 7.95 -48.05 42.88
CA GLY A 630 7.74 -47.78 44.30
C GLY A 630 6.68 -46.72 44.64
N GLN A 631 6.29 -46.68 45.92
CA GLN A 631 5.21 -45.81 46.40
C GLN A 631 5.59 -44.32 46.44
N SER A 632 4.71 -43.46 45.94
CA SER A 632 4.81 -42.01 46.13
C SER A 632 4.27 -41.59 47.50
N LEU A 633 5.16 -41.10 48.37
CA LEU A 633 4.86 -40.75 49.76
C LEU A 633 4.25 -39.34 49.85
N GLN A 634 2.99 -39.19 49.43
CA GLN A 634 2.26 -37.91 49.51
C GLN A 634 2.09 -37.46 50.97
N ARG A 635 2.85 -36.42 51.39
CA ARG A 635 2.67 -35.75 52.69
C ARG A 635 1.41 -34.85 52.70
N SER A 636 0.24 -35.47 52.62
CA SER A 636 -1.04 -34.77 52.77
C SER A 636 -1.22 -34.29 54.22
N ARG A 637 -1.24 -32.97 54.43
CA ARG A 637 -1.70 -32.37 55.70
C ARG A 637 -3.23 -32.36 55.74
N ARG A 638 -3.84 -33.39 56.35
CA ARG A 638 -5.11 -33.30 57.10
C ARG A 638 -5.38 -34.58 57.88
N ASN A 639 -5.92 -34.43 59.08
CA ASN A 639 -6.32 -35.53 59.94
C ASN A 639 -7.60 -36.17 59.39
N PHE A 640 -7.65 -37.50 59.28
CA PHE A 640 -8.88 -38.24 59.50
C PHE A 640 -8.56 -39.64 60.02
N SER A 641 -9.30 -40.09 61.03
CA SER A 641 -9.12 -41.43 61.61
C SER A 641 -9.95 -42.45 60.85
N SER A 642 -9.29 -43.43 60.22
CA SER A 642 -9.90 -44.73 59.95
C SER A 642 -8.82 -45.82 59.85
N LYS A 643 -9.04 -46.92 60.60
CA LYS A 643 -8.11 -48.04 60.75
C LYS A 643 -8.39 -49.08 59.66
N GLN A 644 -7.80 -48.90 58.47
CA GLN A 644 -7.84 -49.92 57.42
C GLN A 644 -6.43 -50.27 56.94
N GLU A 645 -6.01 -51.49 57.26
CA GLU A 645 -4.72 -52.08 56.92
C GLU A 645 -4.65 -52.37 55.42
N LYS A 646 -4.18 -51.39 54.63
CA LYS A 646 -4.19 -51.48 53.16
C LYS A 646 -3.00 -52.30 52.66
N LEU A 647 -3.28 -53.59 52.47
CA LEU A 647 -2.47 -54.64 51.85
C LEU A 647 -1.39 -54.15 50.86
N LEU A 648 -0.19 -54.73 50.97
CA LEU A 648 1.00 -54.44 50.16
C LEU A 648 0.79 -54.68 48.65
N LEU A 649 0.21 -53.69 47.97
CA LEU A 649 0.23 -53.60 46.51
C LEU A 649 1.61 -53.13 46.05
N GLN A 650 2.48 -54.11 45.74
CA GLN A 650 3.70 -53.87 44.98
C GLN A 650 3.35 -53.29 43.60
N GLY A 651 4.20 -52.41 43.09
CA GLY A 651 4.11 -51.95 41.70
C GLY A 651 4.27 -53.15 40.78
N LYS A 652 3.22 -53.48 40.02
CA LYS A 652 3.29 -54.51 38.99
C LYS A 652 3.50 -53.81 37.66
N ASN A 653 4.72 -53.86 37.15
CA ASN A 653 5.09 -53.27 35.87
C ASN A 653 4.34 -54.02 34.74
N PRO A 654 3.34 -53.43 34.05
CA PRO A 654 2.62 -54.12 32.97
C PRO A 654 3.47 -54.25 31.69
N GLY A 655 4.65 -53.63 31.69
CA GLY A 655 5.62 -53.62 30.61
C GLY A 655 5.74 -52.24 29.98
N ILE A 656 6.95 -51.91 29.52
CA ILE A 656 7.27 -50.65 28.84
C ILE A 656 7.79 -50.99 27.45
N ALA A 657 7.20 -50.41 26.41
CA ALA A 657 7.74 -50.44 25.05
C ALA A 657 8.65 -49.24 24.83
N TRP A 658 9.69 -49.42 24.02
CA TRP A 658 10.53 -48.31 23.55
C TRP A 658 10.91 -48.52 22.08
N GLN A 659 11.10 -47.41 21.37
CA GLN A 659 11.64 -47.37 20.02
C GLN A 659 12.44 -46.08 19.79
N TYR A 660 13.44 -46.16 18.90
CA TYR A 660 14.17 -45.02 18.34
C TYR A 660 14.81 -45.41 17.02
N THR A 661 15.27 -44.43 16.25
CA THR A 661 16.06 -44.64 15.04
C THR A 661 17.48 -44.11 15.20
N PHE A 662 18.44 -44.73 14.51
CA PHE A 662 19.84 -44.30 14.49
C PHE A 662 20.48 -44.54 13.13
N SER A 663 21.50 -43.74 12.77
CA SER A 663 22.15 -43.83 11.46
C SER A 663 22.80 -45.20 11.20
N LYS A 664 22.77 -45.66 9.95
CA LYS A 664 23.47 -46.88 9.51
C LYS A 664 24.99 -46.72 9.42
N ALA A 665 25.50 -45.48 9.46
CA ALA A 665 26.94 -45.24 9.52
C ALA A 665 27.49 -45.50 10.93
N ILE A 666 28.76 -45.93 11.02
CA ILE A 666 29.51 -46.16 12.27
C ILE A 666 29.07 -47.41 13.07
N ASN A 667 28.96 -48.58 12.41
CA ASN A 667 28.91 -49.86 13.15
C ASN A 667 29.64 -51.06 12.52
N GLU A 668 30.64 -50.81 11.67
CA GLU A 668 31.60 -51.83 11.22
C GLU A 668 32.96 -51.65 11.91
N ASN A 669 33.05 -51.94 13.21
CA ASN A 669 34.36 -52.03 13.89
C ASN A 669 34.35 -52.80 15.23
N LYS A 670 34.06 -54.11 15.20
CA LYS A 670 34.78 -55.13 16.03
C LYS A 670 34.42 -56.59 15.73
N ILE A 671 35.48 -57.38 15.48
CA ILE A 671 35.64 -58.83 15.74
C ILE A 671 34.76 -59.81 14.93
N SER A 672 35.38 -60.39 13.89
CA SER A 672 35.59 -61.84 13.82
C SER A 672 36.70 -62.15 12.80
N THR A 673 37.63 -63.04 13.12
CA THR A 673 38.77 -63.38 12.24
C THR A 673 38.62 -64.78 11.66
N GLN A 674 38.38 -64.87 10.35
CA GLN A 674 38.64 -66.08 9.57
C GLN A 674 39.81 -65.82 8.61
N ARG A 675 40.63 -66.85 8.35
CA ARG A 675 41.75 -66.80 7.40
C ARG A 675 41.28 -67.29 6.04
N HIS A 676 41.64 -66.55 5.00
CA HIS A 676 41.39 -66.90 3.59
C HIS A 676 42.71 -67.07 2.84
N SER A 677 42.66 -67.77 1.71
CA SER A 677 43.79 -67.96 0.78
C SER A 677 43.82 -66.84 -0.26
N TYR A 678 45.01 -66.40 -0.67
CA TYR A 678 45.19 -65.30 -1.63
C TYR A 678 46.20 -65.67 -2.72
N SER A 679 45.82 -65.52 -4.00
CA SER A 679 46.65 -65.89 -5.15
C SER A 679 46.56 -64.89 -6.31
N TRP A 680 47.64 -64.78 -7.10
CA TRP A 680 47.67 -63.94 -8.30
C TRP A 680 47.16 -64.69 -9.53
N VAL A 681 46.32 -64.03 -10.33
CA VAL A 681 45.93 -64.47 -11.68
C VAL A 681 46.13 -63.32 -12.67
N THR A 682 46.65 -63.63 -13.85
CA THR A 682 46.84 -62.66 -14.93
C THR A 682 45.58 -62.55 -15.78
N VAL A 683 45.00 -61.35 -15.85
CA VAL A 683 43.81 -61.06 -16.68
C VAL A 683 44.23 -60.16 -17.83
N GLN A 684 43.90 -60.54 -19.07
CA GLN A 684 44.09 -59.69 -20.23
C GLN A 684 42.99 -58.62 -20.27
N SER A 685 43.35 -57.39 -20.64
CA SER A 685 42.37 -56.37 -21.02
C SER A 685 41.96 -56.54 -22.49
N GLU A 686 40.79 -56.02 -22.85
CA GLU A 686 40.41 -55.88 -24.26
C GLU A 686 41.36 -54.90 -24.99
N CYS A 687 41.46 -55.02 -26.31
CA CYS A 687 42.34 -54.15 -27.10
C CYS A 687 41.84 -52.69 -27.04
N SER A 688 42.75 -51.75 -26.82
CA SER A 688 42.42 -50.33 -26.60
C SER A 688 41.67 -49.64 -27.75
N VAL A 689 41.71 -50.20 -28.97
CA VAL A 689 40.91 -49.80 -30.14
C VAL A 689 40.55 -51.04 -30.97
N THR A 690 39.48 -50.96 -31.76
CA THR A 690 38.99 -52.06 -32.62
C THR A 690 39.70 -52.16 -33.97
N CYS A 691 40.37 -51.10 -34.42
CA CYS A 691 41.21 -51.04 -35.63
C CYS A 691 42.21 -49.88 -35.51
N GLY A 692 43.19 -49.79 -36.43
CA GLY A 692 44.12 -48.66 -36.51
C GLY A 692 45.25 -48.68 -35.46
N GLY A 693 45.57 -49.86 -34.91
CA GLY A 693 46.68 -50.08 -33.98
C GLY A 693 46.32 -49.78 -32.53
N GLY A 694 46.13 -50.85 -31.75
CA GLY A 694 45.85 -50.79 -30.31
C GLY A 694 46.83 -51.58 -29.46
N HIS A 695 46.67 -51.44 -28.15
CA HIS A 695 47.40 -52.20 -27.15
C HIS A 695 46.44 -52.91 -26.20
N LEU A 696 46.77 -54.15 -25.85
CA LEU A 696 46.17 -54.86 -24.72
C LEU A 696 47.24 -55.09 -23.65
N ILE A 697 46.84 -54.96 -22.38
CA ILE A 697 47.74 -55.05 -21.22
C ILE A 697 47.32 -56.25 -20.37
N ALA A 698 48.26 -57.17 -20.15
CA ALA A 698 48.09 -58.27 -19.21
C ALA A 698 48.33 -57.76 -17.78
N LYS A 699 47.29 -57.76 -16.95
CA LYS A 699 47.33 -57.18 -15.59
C LYS A 699 47.11 -58.26 -14.52
N ALA A 700 48.05 -58.35 -13.58
CA ALA A 700 47.93 -59.21 -12.42
C ALA A 700 46.81 -58.72 -11.46
N VAL A 701 45.93 -59.63 -11.07
CA VAL A 701 44.82 -59.41 -10.15
C VAL A 701 44.94 -60.39 -8.98
N CYS A 702 44.70 -59.93 -7.75
CA CYS A 702 44.70 -60.76 -6.55
C CYS A 702 43.29 -61.32 -6.31
N LEU A 703 43.18 -62.64 -6.11
CA LEU A 703 41.94 -63.35 -5.84
C LEU A 703 41.99 -64.01 -4.45
N GLN A 704 40.93 -63.82 -3.69
CA GLN A 704 40.61 -64.56 -2.46
C GLN A 704 39.93 -65.88 -2.83
N ASP A 705 40.43 -66.98 -2.27
CA ASP A 705 39.94 -68.36 -2.46
C ASP A 705 39.65 -68.72 -3.94
N HIS A 706 40.48 -68.18 -4.85
CA HIS A 706 40.37 -68.25 -6.31
C HIS A 706 39.05 -67.71 -6.94
N ARG A 707 38.19 -67.03 -6.18
CA ARG A 707 36.84 -66.63 -6.65
C ARG A 707 36.55 -65.13 -6.60
N THR A 708 36.98 -64.41 -5.57
CA THR A 708 36.63 -62.99 -5.37
C THR A 708 37.85 -62.08 -5.51
N ARG A 709 37.70 -60.98 -6.26
CA ARG A 709 38.77 -60.01 -6.47
C ARG A 709 38.99 -59.14 -5.23
N VAL A 710 40.21 -59.12 -4.73
CA VAL A 710 40.59 -58.38 -3.50
C VAL A 710 41.80 -57.47 -3.73
N ASN A 711 42.22 -56.76 -2.68
CA ASN A 711 43.34 -55.83 -2.74
C ASN A 711 44.66 -56.57 -3.03
N SER A 712 45.44 -56.01 -3.96
CA SER A 712 46.80 -56.43 -4.34
C SER A 712 47.80 -56.57 -3.18
N SER A 713 47.53 -56.02 -2.01
CA SER A 713 48.37 -56.16 -0.81
C SER A 713 48.15 -57.47 -0.02
N LEU A 714 47.09 -58.23 -0.33
CA LEU A 714 46.80 -59.52 0.32
C LEU A 714 47.52 -60.70 -0.36
N CYS A 715 47.90 -60.54 -1.62
CA CYS A 715 48.75 -61.49 -2.35
C CYS A 715 50.23 -61.11 -2.21
N GLY A 716 51.12 -62.10 -2.14
CA GLY A 716 52.56 -61.88 -1.92
C GLY A 716 53.20 -60.98 -2.99
N PRO A 717 53.90 -59.89 -2.64
CA PRO A 717 54.44 -58.95 -3.64
C PRO A 717 55.57 -59.56 -4.48
N ARG A 718 56.29 -60.55 -3.97
CA ARG A 718 57.35 -61.28 -4.70
C ARG A 718 56.83 -62.24 -5.77
N THR A 719 55.55 -62.62 -5.74
CA THR A 719 54.93 -63.57 -6.70
C THR A 719 54.02 -62.88 -7.71
N LYS A 720 54.07 -61.54 -7.79
CA LYS A 720 53.26 -60.74 -8.71
C LYS A 720 53.84 -60.78 -10.13
N PRO A 721 53.09 -61.23 -11.16
CA PRO A 721 53.53 -61.18 -12.56
C PRO A 721 53.88 -59.77 -13.04
N LEU A 722 54.88 -59.68 -13.91
CA LEU A 722 55.20 -58.48 -14.68
C LEU A 722 54.06 -58.14 -15.67
N MET A 723 53.87 -56.85 -15.94
CA MET A 723 52.85 -56.38 -16.89
C MET A 723 53.42 -56.37 -18.30
N GLU A 724 52.94 -57.26 -19.16
CA GLU A 724 53.21 -57.23 -20.60
C GLU A 724 52.16 -56.41 -21.34
N THR A 725 52.61 -55.57 -22.27
CA THR A 725 51.76 -54.86 -23.23
C THR A 725 51.98 -55.47 -24.61
N LYS A 726 50.91 -55.87 -25.31
CA LYS A 726 50.98 -56.47 -26.64
C LYS A 726 50.16 -55.65 -27.63
N ILE A 727 50.65 -55.58 -28.87
CA ILE A 727 49.98 -54.90 -29.99
C ILE A 727 48.83 -55.77 -30.49
N CYS A 728 47.72 -55.14 -30.82
CA CYS A 728 46.50 -55.77 -31.32
C CYS A 728 45.79 -54.86 -32.34
N ASN A 729 44.91 -55.43 -33.17
CA ASN A 729 44.07 -54.71 -34.14
C ASN A 729 44.85 -53.73 -35.03
N ALA A 730 45.94 -54.24 -35.63
CA ALA A 730 46.89 -53.47 -36.44
C ALA A 730 46.50 -53.29 -37.92
N ASP A 731 45.28 -53.69 -38.30
CA ASP A 731 44.73 -53.41 -39.63
C ASP A 731 44.23 -51.96 -39.72
N PRO A 732 44.35 -51.30 -40.89
CA PRO A 732 43.82 -49.96 -41.09
C PRO A 732 42.29 -49.96 -40.97
N CYS A 733 41.74 -48.95 -40.31
CA CYS A 733 40.29 -48.81 -40.19
C CYS A 733 39.63 -48.59 -41.57
N PRO A 734 38.34 -48.92 -41.74
CA PRO A 734 37.54 -48.41 -42.85
C PRO A 734 37.60 -46.89 -42.92
N ALA A 735 37.62 -46.31 -44.12
CA ALA A 735 37.63 -44.87 -44.29
C ALA A 735 36.27 -44.27 -43.89
N TYR A 736 36.29 -43.15 -43.16
CA TYR A 736 35.10 -42.49 -42.64
C TYR A 736 35.11 -40.99 -42.94
N TRP A 737 33.92 -40.40 -43.01
CA TRP A 737 33.75 -38.97 -43.18
C TRP A 737 34.07 -38.23 -41.88
N SER A 738 35.22 -37.57 -41.84
CA SER A 738 35.48 -36.52 -40.87
C SER A 738 34.79 -35.23 -41.32
N THR A 739 34.26 -34.47 -40.36
CA THR A 739 33.55 -33.23 -40.62
C THR A 739 34.24 -32.11 -39.84
N GLY A 740 34.68 -31.06 -40.53
CA GLY A 740 35.21 -29.88 -39.87
C GLY A 740 34.13 -29.07 -39.17
N ASP A 741 34.56 -28.02 -38.48
CA ASP A 741 33.66 -27.09 -37.81
C ASP A 741 32.69 -26.42 -38.79
N TRP A 742 31.51 -26.07 -38.28
CA TRP A 742 30.54 -25.29 -39.02
C TRP A 742 31.00 -23.83 -39.15
N SER A 743 30.77 -23.24 -40.33
CA SER A 743 30.90 -21.81 -40.53
C SER A 743 30.02 -21.04 -39.55
N VAL A 744 30.32 -19.75 -39.36
CA VAL A 744 29.32 -18.84 -38.80
C VAL A 744 28.03 -18.93 -39.63
N CYS A 745 26.88 -18.93 -38.94
CA CYS A 745 25.58 -19.03 -39.59
C CYS A 745 25.30 -17.79 -40.44
N SER A 746 24.80 -17.98 -41.68
CA SER A 746 24.59 -16.89 -42.64
C SER A 746 23.54 -15.85 -42.22
N GLN A 747 22.72 -16.15 -41.21
CA GLN A 747 21.80 -15.21 -40.56
C GLN A 747 21.84 -15.42 -39.04
N SER A 748 21.66 -14.37 -38.25
CA SER A 748 21.68 -14.41 -36.78
C SER A 748 20.36 -14.89 -36.14
N CYS A 749 19.26 -14.84 -36.90
CA CYS A 749 17.92 -15.31 -36.55
C CYS A 749 17.11 -15.52 -37.84
N GLY A 750 15.88 -16.04 -37.73
CA GLY A 750 14.95 -16.12 -38.86
C GLY A 750 15.27 -17.21 -39.89
N GLY A 751 16.24 -18.10 -39.62
CA GLY A 751 16.62 -19.21 -40.50
C GLY A 751 17.78 -18.89 -41.44
N GLY A 752 19.01 -19.04 -40.94
CA GLY A 752 20.23 -19.06 -41.75
C GLY A 752 20.65 -20.47 -42.18
N GLN A 753 21.75 -20.55 -42.91
CA GLN A 753 22.47 -21.79 -43.21
C GLN A 753 23.94 -21.64 -42.79
N GLN A 754 24.51 -22.72 -42.26
CA GLN A 754 25.94 -22.84 -41.99
C GLN A 754 26.48 -24.01 -42.79
N THR A 755 27.70 -23.89 -43.30
CA THR A 755 28.35 -24.91 -44.12
C THR A 755 29.59 -25.43 -43.42
N ARG A 756 30.01 -26.66 -43.71
CA ARG A 756 31.26 -27.23 -43.18
C ARG A 756 32.00 -28.03 -44.26
N PRO A 757 33.35 -28.03 -44.23
CA PRO A 757 34.11 -28.98 -45.01
C PRO A 757 33.90 -30.40 -44.47
N ILE A 758 33.90 -31.37 -45.37
CA ILE A 758 34.02 -32.80 -45.02
C ILE A 758 35.24 -33.37 -45.72
N GLN A 759 35.90 -34.32 -45.07
CA GLN A 759 37.09 -35.00 -45.59
C GLN A 759 36.94 -36.50 -45.34
N CYS A 760 37.22 -37.31 -46.36
CA CYS A 760 37.32 -38.75 -46.16
C CYS A 760 38.67 -39.05 -45.50
N LEU A 761 38.66 -39.53 -44.25
CA LEU A 761 39.86 -39.90 -43.52
C LEU A 761 39.97 -41.42 -43.37
N GLN A 762 41.19 -41.94 -43.38
CA GLN A 762 41.46 -43.34 -43.06
C GLN A 762 42.60 -43.47 -42.05
N LYS A 763 42.31 -44.14 -40.93
CA LYS A 763 43.29 -44.38 -39.87
C LYS A 763 44.15 -45.60 -40.15
N LYS A 764 45.44 -45.39 -40.40
CA LYS A 764 46.47 -46.43 -40.50
C LYS A 764 47.05 -46.77 -39.12
N ALA A 765 47.59 -47.98 -38.98
CA ALA A 765 48.08 -48.47 -37.70
C ALA A 765 49.22 -47.60 -37.14
N PHE A 766 49.04 -47.11 -35.91
CA PHE A 766 50.02 -46.29 -35.18
C PHE A 766 50.45 -44.99 -35.90
N GLN A 767 49.67 -44.53 -36.87
CA GLN A 767 49.87 -43.27 -37.60
C GLN A 767 48.68 -42.32 -37.36
N LYS A 768 48.81 -41.06 -37.79
CA LYS A 768 47.67 -40.13 -37.85
C LYS A 768 46.74 -40.50 -38.99
N ASP A 769 45.50 -40.02 -38.92
CA ASP A 769 44.48 -40.26 -39.93
C ASP A 769 44.84 -39.53 -41.23
N ASP A 770 44.96 -40.27 -42.33
CA ASP A 770 45.30 -39.71 -43.65
C ASP A 770 44.04 -39.27 -44.40
N ILE A 771 44.11 -38.17 -45.15
CA ILE A 771 43.07 -37.78 -46.11
C ILE A 771 43.15 -38.70 -47.33
N VAL A 772 42.06 -39.40 -47.65
CA VAL A 772 41.97 -40.33 -48.77
C VAL A 772 40.88 -39.91 -49.78
N ALA A 773 40.82 -40.59 -50.92
CA ALA A 773 39.87 -40.28 -51.98
C ALA A 773 38.41 -40.47 -51.52
N HIS A 774 37.54 -39.53 -51.89
CA HIS A 774 36.12 -39.51 -51.47
C HIS A 774 35.36 -40.82 -51.78
N ALA A 775 35.74 -41.53 -52.85
CA ALA A 775 35.14 -42.80 -53.24
C ALA A 775 35.44 -44.00 -52.30
N LEU A 776 36.36 -43.84 -51.35
CA LEU A 776 36.68 -44.87 -50.34
C LEU A 776 35.80 -44.78 -49.08
N CYS A 777 35.09 -43.67 -48.90
CA CYS A 777 34.13 -43.48 -47.80
C CYS A 777 32.70 -43.90 -48.19
N PRO A 778 31.80 -44.15 -47.22
CA PRO A 778 30.42 -44.55 -47.50
C PRO A 778 29.66 -43.55 -48.37
N VAL A 779 28.82 -44.04 -49.29
CA VAL A 779 28.06 -43.23 -50.27
C VAL A 779 27.18 -42.15 -49.61
N THR A 780 26.70 -42.40 -48.39
CA THR A 780 25.98 -41.41 -47.58
C THR A 780 26.97 -40.40 -46.97
N THR A 781 27.18 -39.28 -47.66
CA THR A 781 27.95 -38.14 -47.15
C THR A 781 27.22 -37.44 -45.99
N PRO A 782 27.91 -37.00 -44.93
CA PRO A 782 27.33 -36.15 -43.90
C PRO A 782 26.90 -34.81 -44.49
N ALA A 783 25.82 -34.23 -43.96
CA ALA A 783 25.35 -32.92 -44.38
C ALA A 783 26.47 -31.88 -44.30
N GLN A 784 26.82 -31.30 -45.47
CA GLN A 784 27.78 -30.19 -45.61
C GLN A 784 27.14 -28.82 -45.37
N ILE A 785 25.80 -28.77 -45.35
CA ILE A 785 24.98 -27.58 -45.13
C ILE A 785 23.92 -27.97 -44.08
N GLN A 786 23.71 -27.15 -43.05
CA GLN A 786 22.57 -27.30 -42.15
C GLN A 786 21.89 -25.97 -41.86
N ALA A 787 20.59 -26.02 -41.61
CA ALA A 787 19.84 -24.88 -41.10
C ALA A 787 20.34 -24.49 -39.70
N CYS A 788 20.38 -23.20 -39.43
CA CYS A 788 20.85 -22.63 -38.18
C CYS A 788 20.10 -21.34 -37.85
N ASN A 789 20.13 -20.94 -36.59
CA ASN A 789 19.41 -19.76 -36.10
C ASN A 789 17.93 -19.71 -36.55
N THR A 790 17.25 -20.85 -36.45
CA THR A 790 15.85 -21.04 -36.88
C THR A 790 14.82 -20.43 -35.90
N GLN A 791 15.27 -19.88 -34.77
CA GLN A 791 14.44 -19.03 -33.91
C GLN A 791 13.90 -17.82 -34.68
N ASP A 792 12.62 -17.49 -34.46
CA ASP A 792 12.01 -16.25 -34.94
C ASP A 792 12.88 -15.04 -34.49
N CYS A 793 13.12 -14.08 -35.38
CA CYS A 793 13.92 -12.90 -35.05
C CYS A 793 13.29 -12.05 -33.92
N PRO A 794 14.12 -11.32 -33.14
CA PRO A 794 13.63 -10.34 -32.18
C PRO A 794 12.58 -9.41 -32.79
N PRO A 795 11.51 -9.08 -32.05
CA PRO A 795 10.39 -8.30 -32.60
C PRO A 795 10.80 -6.84 -32.80
N GLU A 796 10.77 -6.37 -34.06
CA GLU A 796 11.24 -5.05 -34.50
C GLU A 796 10.06 -4.15 -34.93
N TRP A 797 10.19 -2.84 -34.75
CA TRP A 797 9.22 -1.85 -35.21
C TRP A 797 9.32 -1.63 -36.73
N SER A 798 8.43 -2.26 -37.50
CA SER A 798 8.33 -2.01 -38.94
C SER A 798 7.41 -0.81 -39.22
N PRO A 799 7.95 0.34 -39.69
CA PRO A 799 7.10 1.40 -40.22
C PRO A 799 6.43 0.95 -41.52
N GLY A 800 5.14 1.24 -41.65
CA GLY A 800 4.42 1.17 -42.91
C GLY A 800 4.74 2.34 -43.84
N PRO A 801 4.18 2.36 -45.07
CA PRO A 801 4.33 3.48 -45.97
C PRO A 801 3.74 4.77 -45.39
N TRP A 802 4.36 5.90 -45.70
CA TRP A 802 3.78 7.21 -45.39
C TRP A 802 2.49 7.44 -46.18
N SER A 803 1.46 7.96 -45.51
CA SER A 803 0.26 8.48 -46.13
C SER A 803 0.59 9.57 -47.14
N GLN A 804 -0.34 9.88 -48.03
CA GLN A 804 -0.28 11.17 -48.74
C GLN A 804 -0.23 12.32 -47.74
N CYS A 805 0.42 13.43 -48.12
CA CYS A 805 0.54 14.61 -47.28
C CYS A 805 -0.86 15.16 -46.94
N SER A 806 -1.14 15.42 -45.66
CA SER A 806 -2.48 15.88 -45.19
C SER A 806 -2.95 17.24 -45.72
N LYS A 807 -2.18 17.86 -46.63
CA LYS A 807 -2.56 18.99 -47.47
C LYS A 807 -1.97 18.76 -48.86
N THR A 808 -2.69 19.15 -49.90
CA THR A 808 -2.25 19.04 -51.30
C THR A 808 -1.19 20.07 -51.70
N CYS A 809 -0.86 21.04 -50.81
CA CYS A 809 0.17 22.04 -51.03
C CYS A 809 0.70 22.61 -49.70
N GLY A 810 1.90 23.20 -49.73
CA GLY A 810 2.55 23.82 -48.56
C GLY A 810 2.89 22.82 -47.44
N ARG A 811 2.98 23.32 -46.21
CA ARG A 811 3.35 22.51 -45.03
C ARG A 811 2.17 21.70 -44.51
N GLY A 812 2.17 20.40 -44.77
CA GLY A 812 1.28 19.39 -44.19
C GLY A 812 2.01 18.45 -43.22
N ILE A 813 1.34 17.34 -42.89
CA ILE A 813 1.89 16.22 -42.11
C ILE A 813 1.58 14.91 -42.85
N VAL A 814 2.57 14.04 -43.04
CA VAL A 814 2.35 12.63 -43.40
C VAL A 814 2.26 11.79 -42.13
N LYS A 815 1.46 10.73 -42.15
CA LYS A 815 1.34 9.76 -41.06
C LYS A 815 1.66 8.36 -41.57
N ARG A 816 2.19 7.50 -40.72
CA ARG A 816 2.34 6.07 -41.03
C ARG A 816 1.93 5.24 -39.82
N ASP A 817 1.29 4.12 -40.09
CA ASP A 817 1.14 3.07 -39.10
C ASP A 817 2.49 2.37 -38.89
N ILE A 818 2.70 1.84 -37.69
CA ILE A 818 3.91 1.10 -37.34
C ILE A 818 3.44 -0.19 -36.65
N VAL A 819 3.87 -1.32 -37.21
CA VAL A 819 3.54 -2.66 -36.73
C VAL A 819 4.77 -3.32 -36.14
N CYS A 820 4.59 -3.97 -34.99
CA CYS A 820 5.60 -4.83 -34.41
C CYS A 820 5.63 -6.12 -35.25
N LYS A 821 6.76 -6.48 -35.85
CA LYS A 821 6.90 -7.71 -36.66
C LYS A 821 8.05 -8.56 -36.14
N SER A 822 7.91 -9.87 -36.28
CA SER A 822 9.02 -10.82 -36.17
C SER A 822 9.11 -11.62 -37.47
N VAL A 823 10.33 -11.91 -37.91
CA VAL A 823 10.62 -12.67 -39.12
C VAL A 823 11.06 -14.07 -38.73
N GLY A 824 10.27 -15.06 -39.11
CA GLY A 824 10.59 -16.49 -38.98
C GLY A 824 10.89 -17.13 -40.33
N VAL A 825 11.39 -18.38 -40.29
CA VAL A 825 11.98 -19.16 -41.40
C VAL A 825 11.17 -19.17 -42.71
N SER A 826 9.86 -18.98 -42.67
CA SER A 826 9.02 -18.87 -43.88
C SER A 826 7.82 -17.93 -43.73
N THR A 827 7.72 -17.18 -42.63
CA THR A 827 6.54 -16.34 -42.32
C THR A 827 6.92 -15.07 -41.57
N VAL A 828 6.35 -13.92 -41.96
CA VAL A 828 6.43 -12.68 -41.18
C VAL A 828 5.22 -12.62 -40.25
N LYS A 829 5.47 -12.65 -38.94
CA LYS A 829 4.42 -12.62 -37.91
C LYS A 829 4.22 -11.18 -37.44
N ILE A 830 2.99 -10.68 -37.54
CA ILE A 830 2.59 -9.40 -36.93
C ILE A 830 2.25 -9.65 -35.46
N LEU A 831 2.87 -8.90 -34.56
CA LEU A 831 2.82 -9.13 -33.11
C LEU A 831 2.16 -7.96 -32.36
N PRO A 832 1.68 -8.19 -31.11
CA PRO A 832 1.22 -7.12 -30.24
C PRO A 832 2.29 -6.04 -30.04
N LYS A 833 1.86 -4.78 -29.90
CA LYS A 833 2.75 -3.60 -29.83
C LYS A 833 3.67 -3.63 -28.61
N GLU A 834 3.26 -4.38 -27.60
CA GLU A 834 3.87 -4.51 -26.29
C GLU A 834 5.20 -5.29 -26.35
N MET A 835 5.39 -6.13 -27.37
CA MET A 835 6.59 -6.95 -27.56
C MET A 835 7.80 -6.14 -28.08
N CYS A 836 7.56 -5.07 -28.83
CA CYS A 836 8.62 -4.19 -29.38
C CYS A 836 9.02 -3.04 -28.42
N ASN A 837 8.54 -3.03 -27.17
CA ASN A 837 8.66 -1.87 -26.26
C ASN A 837 10.08 -1.54 -25.74
N ARG A 838 11.12 -2.31 -26.10
CA ARG A 838 12.50 -2.08 -25.63
C ARG A 838 13.39 -1.23 -26.56
N GLU A 839 12.93 -0.94 -27.77
CA GLU A 839 13.67 -0.10 -28.73
C GLU A 839 12.97 1.23 -29.02
N THR A 840 13.74 2.20 -29.55
CA THR A 840 13.29 3.56 -29.88
C THR A 840 12.29 3.57 -31.05
N LYS A 841 11.02 3.35 -30.71
CA LYS A 841 9.85 3.38 -31.60
C LYS A 841 9.93 4.53 -32.64
N PRO A 842 9.91 4.24 -33.95
CA PRO A 842 10.03 5.27 -34.99
C PRO A 842 8.88 6.28 -34.98
N GLU A 843 9.11 7.47 -35.53
CA GLU A 843 8.09 8.52 -35.61
C GLU A 843 6.89 8.09 -36.46
N THR A 844 5.67 8.25 -35.93
CA THR A 844 4.39 7.95 -36.61
C THR A 844 3.88 9.11 -37.48
N GLN A 845 4.48 10.29 -37.37
CA GLN A 845 4.08 11.51 -38.06
C GLN A 845 5.33 12.33 -38.42
N GLN A 846 5.38 12.87 -39.65
CA GLN A 846 6.49 13.71 -40.11
C GLN A 846 5.93 14.90 -40.91
N MET A 847 6.61 16.06 -40.85
CA MET A 847 6.19 17.23 -41.62
C MET A 847 6.55 17.08 -43.11
N CYS A 848 5.54 17.19 -43.98
CA CYS A 848 5.72 17.24 -45.43
C CYS A 848 5.60 18.69 -45.92
N VAL A 849 6.45 19.07 -46.87
CA VAL A 849 6.40 20.39 -47.52
C VAL A 849 6.20 20.18 -49.01
N LEU A 850 4.94 20.18 -49.44
CA LEU A 850 4.62 20.25 -50.87
C LEU A 850 4.82 21.68 -51.38
N GLY A 851 4.85 21.83 -52.71
CA GLY A 851 5.06 23.11 -53.39
C GLY A 851 4.15 24.24 -52.87
N ARG A 852 4.61 25.49 -53.05
CA ARG A 852 3.85 26.68 -52.62
C ARG A 852 2.41 26.57 -53.12
N CYS A 853 1.44 26.65 -52.20
CA CYS A 853 0.03 26.64 -52.57
C CYS A 853 -0.23 27.70 -53.66
N PRO A 854 -1.01 27.39 -54.70
CA PRO A 854 -1.49 28.40 -55.62
C PRO A 854 -2.18 29.49 -54.79
N LYS A 855 -1.85 30.76 -55.07
CA LYS A 855 -2.50 31.87 -54.38
C LYS A 855 -3.99 31.79 -54.68
N ASN A 856 -4.82 31.71 -53.64
CA ASN A 856 -6.26 31.76 -53.84
C ASN A 856 -6.71 33.22 -53.89
N ASP A 857 -6.49 33.83 -55.05
CA ASP A 857 -6.79 35.24 -55.35
C ASP A 857 -8.31 35.53 -55.41
N ARG A 858 -9.17 34.59 -54.96
CA ARG A 858 -10.64 34.71 -54.88
C ARG A 858 -11.18 34.97 -53.47
N LEU A 859 -10.33 34.94 -52.44
CA LEU A 859 -10.71 35.39 -51.09
C LEU A 859 -10.64 36.91 -51.00
N GLN A 860 -11.67 37.52 -50.40
CA GLN A 860 -11.77 38.96 -50.18
C GLN A 860 -12.44 39.27 -48.85
N TRP A 861 -12.08 40.43 -48.27
CA TRP A 861 -12.81 41.01 -47.15
C TRP A 861 -14.07 41.68 -47.68
N VAL A 862 -15.24 41.21 -47.25
CA VAL A 862 -16.54 41.74 -47.66
C VAL A 862 -17.23 42.35 -46.45
N ILE A 863 -17.80 43.53 -46.65
CA ILE A 863 -18.43 44.33 -45.61
C ILE A 863 -19.95 44.18 -45.77
N SER A 864 -20.68 44.03 -44.66
CA SER A 864 -22.14 43.96 -44.70
C SER A 864 -22.76 45.29 -45.13
N ALA A 865 -24.03 45.26 -45.50
CA ALA A 865 -24.85 46.47 -45.42
C ALA A 865 -24.81 47.05 -44.00
N TRP A 866 -25.07 48.36 -43.87
CA TRP A 866 -25.30 48.97 -42.58
C TRP A 866 -26.55 48.39 -41.92
N SER A 867 -26.51 48.25 -40.59
CA SER A 867 -27.70 48.04 -39.77
C SER A 867 -28.69 49.19 -39.92
N GLU A 868 -29.91 49.00 -39.42
CA GLU A 868 -30.75 50.13 -39.09
C GLU A 868 -30.07 51.05 -38.06
N CYS A 869 -30.51 52.31 -38.02
CA CYS A 869 -29.99 53.30 -37.10
C CYS A 869 -30.41 52.95 -35.66
N SER A 870 -29.53 53.12 -34.68
CA SER A 870 -29.82 52.81 -33.26
C SER A 870 -30.93 53.67 -32.63
N VAL A 871 -31.48 54.64 -33.36
CA VAL A 871 -32.60 55.50 -32.97
C VAL A 871 -33.55 55.69 -34.15
N THR A 872 -34.83 55.92 -33.86
CA THR A 872 -35.88 56.15 -34.87
C THR A 872 -36.02 57.62 -35.29
N CYS A 873 -35.58 58.57 -34.44
CA CYS A 873 -35.43 60.00 -34.76
C CYS A 873 -34.21 60.57 -34.02
N GLY A 874 -33.68 61.70 -34.49
CA GLY A 874 -32.44 62.31 -33.99
C GLY A 874 -31.16 61.57 -34.42
N PRO A 875 -30.00 61.96 -33.85
CA PRO A 875 -28.72 61.31 -34.13
C PRO A 875 -28.55 60.01 -33.32
N GLY A 876 -28.24 58.93 -34.03
CA GLY A 876 -27.80 57.64 -33.49
C GLY A 876 -26.65 57.06 -34.30
N ILE A 877 -26.41 55.77 -34.17
CA ILE A 877 -25.29 55.07 -34.83
C ILE A 877 -25.82 53.86 -35.59
N ARG A 878 -25.33 53.66 -36.83
CA ARG A 878 -25.49 52.42 -37.59
C ARG A 878 -24.17 51.65 -37.62
N ARG A 879 -24.24 50.32 -37.62
CA ARG A 879 -23.08 49.40 -37.53
C ARG A 879 -23.02 48.46 -38.73
N ARG A 880 -21.83 48.04 -39.13
CA ARG A 880 -21.62 47.03 -40.18
C ARG A 880 -20.48 46.08 -39.83
N GLU A 881 -20.58 44.84 -40.28
CA GLU A 881 -19.59 43.81 -40.00
C GLU A 881 -18.64 43.60 -41.19
N MET A 882 -17.42 43.13 -40.88
CA MET A 882 -16.46 42.68 -41.88
C MET A 882 -16.30 41.16 -41.79
N GLN A 883 -16.69 40.48 -42.87
CA GLN A 883 -16.66 39.03 -42.98
C GLN A 883 -15.68 38.58 -44.08
N CYS A 884 -15.04 37.43 -43.88
CA CYS A 884 -14.11 36.86 -44.85
C CYS A 884 -14.89 36.00 -45.84
N SER A 885 -14.82 36.30 -47.14
CA SER A 885 -15.68 35.63 -48.13
C SER A 885 -14.92 35.24 -49.39
N GLU A 886 -15.36 34.16 -50.03
CA GLU A 886 -14.86 33.67 -51.32
C GLU A 886 -15.99 33.79 -52.35
N LYS A 887 -15.68 34.29 -53.55
CA LYS A 887 -16.67 34.43 -54.63
C LYS A 887 -16.69 33.15 -55.49
N SER A 888 -17.81 32.42 -55.45
CA SER A 888 -18.00 31.22 -56.27
C SER A 888 -18.05 31.56 -57.76
N ILE A 889 -17.82 30.54 -58.61
CA ILE A 889 -17.87 30.64 -60.07
C ILE A 889 -19.27 31.09 -60.54
N SER A 890 -20.32 30.68 -59.82
CA SER A 890 -21.71 31.12 -60.03
C SER A 890 -22.05 32.48 -59.38
N GLY A 891 -21.04 33.31 -59.08
CA GLY A 891 -21.20 34.65 -58.49
C GLY A 891 -21.59 34.68 -57.00
N LYS A 892 -22.18 33.60 -56.48
CA LYS A 892 -22.63 33.48 -55.07
C LYS A 892 -21.44 33.58 -54.10
N LEU A 893 -21.57 34.44 -53.09
CA LEU A 893 -20.58 34.57 -52.01
C LEU A 893 -20.72 33.45 -50.98
N ILE A 894 -19.59 32.95 -50.49
CA ILE A 894 -19.52 31.98 -49.40
C ILE A 894 -18.67 32.59 -48.28
N THR A 895 -19.25 32.72 -47.08
CA THR A 895 -18.60 33.29 -45.90
C THR A 895 -17.77 32.24 -45.14
N PHE A 896 -16.67 32.68 -44.54
CA PHE A 896 -15.70 31.83 -43.85
C PHE A 896 -15.20 32.47 -42.54
N PRO A 897 -14.73 31.66 -41.57
CA PRO A 897 -14.15 32.18 -40.34
C PRO A 897 -13.00 33.15 -40.60
N GLN A 898 -12.96 34.25 -39.84
CA GLN A 898 -12.02 35.37 -40.00
C GLN A 898 -10.54 34.97 -40.13
N ARG A 899 -10.16 33.80 -39.58
CA ARG A 899 -8.82 33.21 -39.70
C ARG A 899 -8.41 32.86 -41.13
N ARG A 900 -9.35 32.61 -42.07
CA ARG A 900 -9.04 32.31 -43.50
C ARG A 900 -8.46 33.52 -44.24
N CYS A 901 -8.91 34.73 -43.95
CA CYS A 901 -8.42 35.97 -44.58
C CYS A 901 -7.25 36.63 -43.81
N ARG A 902 -6.64 35.96 -42.82
CA ARG A 902 -5.62 36.54 -41.92
C ARG A 902 -4.39 37.12 -42.66
N ASN A 903 -4.10 36.64 -43.87
CA ASN A 903 -2.95 37.06 -44.67
C ASN A 903 -3.31 38.12 -45.74
N LEU A 904 -4.58 38.54 -45.84
CA LEU A 904 -5.04 39.62 -46.73
C LEU A 904 -5.10 40.93 -45.95
N LYS A 905 -4.52 42.00 -46.50
CA LYS A 905 -4.52 43.34 -45.87
C LYS A 905 -5.95 43.76 -45.55
N LYS A 906 -6.27 43.87 -44.26
CA LYS A 906 -7.61 44.22 -43.77
C LYS A 906 -7.94 45.66 -44.21
N PRO A 907 -9.10 45.91 -44.86
CA PRO A 907 -9.52 47.27 -45.19
C PRO A 907 -9.61 48.13 -43.93
N ASN A 908 -8.99 49.31 -43.96
CA ASN A 908 -9.14 50.29 -42.88
C ASN A 908 -10.40 51.12 -43.17
N ILE A 909 -11.54 50.66 -42.65
CA ILE A 909 -12.87 51.21 -42.89
C ILE A 909 -13.62 51.30 -41.56
N GLU A 910 -14.36 52.39 -41.37
CA GLU A 910 -15.20 52.61 -40.20
C GLU A 910 -16.41 51.65 -40.21
N LEU A 911 -16.57 50.94 -39.09
CA LEU A 911 -17.61 49.93 -38.87
C LEU A 911 -18.80 50.48 -38.06
N GLU A 912 -18.72 51.73 -37.64
CA GLU A 912 -19.77 52.52 -37.00
C GLU A 912 -19.86 53.87 -37.74
N GLU A 913 -21.07 54.38 -37.96
CA GLU A 913 -21.31 55.67 -38.62
C GLU A 913 -22.50 56.38 -37.97
N VAL A 914 -22.41 57.70 -37.79
CA VAL A 914 -23.49 58.51 -37.23
C VAL A 914 -24.62 58.66 -38.26
N CYS A 915 -25.82 58.22 -37.90
CA CYS A 915 -27.03 58.35 -38.71
C CYS A 915 -28.00 59.30 -38.02
N ASN A 916 -28.52 60.29 -38.74
CA ASN A 916 -29.50 61.24 -38.22
C ASN A 916 -30.83 61.05 -38.94
N LYS A 917 -31.86 60.61 -38.21
CA LYS A 917 -33.19 60.27 -38.75
C LYS A 917 -34.17 61.45 -38.84
N GLY A 918 -33.66 62.68 -38.70
CA GLY A 918 -34.45 63.91 -38.68
C GLY A 918 -34.86 64.33 -37.27
N ALA A 919 -35.34 65.56 -37.11
CA ALA A 919 -35.71 66.10 -35.80
C ALA A 919 -36.91 65.33 -35.20
N CYS A 920 -36.78 64.87 -33.96
CA CYS A 920 -37.91 64.32 -33.22
C CYS A 920 -38.97 65.42 -32.98
N PRO A 921 -40.28 65.13 -33.05
CA PRO A 921 -41.33 66.12 -32.79
C PRO A 921 -41.17 66.77 -31.41
N LEU A 922 -41.20 68.11 -31.36
CA LEU A 922 -41.03 68.88 -30.14
C LEU A 922 -42.29 68.79 -29.26
N HIS A 923 -42.22 67.96 -28.21
CA HIS A 923 -43.02 68.18 -27.00
C HIS A 923 -42.21 69.01 -26.01
N TYR A 924 -42.87 69.91 -25.27
CA TYR A 924 -42.22 71.04 -24.60
C TYR A 924 -41.12 70.63 -23.60
N LEU A 925 -39.98 71.32 -23.68
CA LEU A 925 -38.77 71.05 -22.91
C LEU A 925 -38.87 71.57 -21.47
N TYR A 926 -38.71 70.66 -20.50
CA TYR A 926 -38.03 70.97 -19.24
C TYR A 926 -36.94 69.93 -18.97
N THR A 927 -35.70 70.40 -18.87
CA THR A 927 -34.47 69.60 -18.87
C THR A 927 -34.28 68.77 -17.59
N ARG A 928 -34.12 67.44 -17.70
CA ARG A 928 -33.78 66.57 -16.54
C ARG A 928 -32.95 65.32 -16.87
N ILE A 929 -31.65 65.48 -17.15
CA ILE A 929 -30.68 64.37 -17.13
C ILE A 929 -30.30 64.04 -15.67
N SER A 930 -30.11 62.76 -15.34
CA SER A 930 -29.62 62.29 -14.03
C SER A 930 -28.13 61.99 -14.11
N GLY A 931 -27.31 62.51 -13.19
CA GLY A 931 -25.86 62.33 -13.18
C GLY A 931 -25.32 61.75 -11.86
N TRP A 932 -24.24 60.99 -11.93
CA TRP A 932 -23.51 60.57 -10.73
C TRP A 932 -22.69 61.75 -10.18
N TYR A 933 -23.07 62.25 -9.02
CA TYR A 933 -22.29 63.22 -8.26
C TYR A 933 -21.44 62.50 -7.21
N SER A 934 -20.19 62.92 -7.04
CA SER A 934 -19.28 62.40 -6.02
C SER A 934 -18.74 63.53 -5.16
N SER A 935 -18.83 63.40 -3.85
CA SER A 935 -18.17 64.33 -2.93
C SER A 935 -16.65 64.33 -3.13
N PRO A 936 -15.93 65.34 -2.62
CA PRO A 936 -14.51 65.22 -2.34
C PRO A 936 -14.20 63.96 -1.53
N TRP A 937 -12.97 63.45 -1.66
CA TRP A 937 -12.45 62.40 -0.80
C TRP A 937 -12.29 62.91 0.63
N GLN A 938 -12.68 62.09 1.61
CA GLN A 938 -12.40 62.38 3.02
C GLN A 938 -10.88 62.29 3.29
N GLN A 939 -10.43 62.63 4.50
CA GLN A 939 -9.04 62.36 4.89
C GLN A 939 -8.76 60.84 4.87
N CYS A 940 -7.50 60.47 4.66
CA CYS A 940 -7.07 59.07 4.67
C CYS A 940 -7.15 58.49 6.09
N THR A 941 -7.59 57.24 6.25
CA THR A 941 -7.73 56.61 7.58
C THR A 941 -6.44 56.50 8.38
N VAL A 942 -5.27 56.55 7.73
CA VAL A 942 -3.94 56.63 8.36
C VAL A 942 -3.04 57.60 7.59
N THR A 943 -2.05 58.18 8.25
CA THR A 943 -1.11 59.15 7.64
C THR A 943 -0.02 58.48 6.77
N CYS A 944 0.27 57.20 6.99
CA CYS A 944 1.25 56.38 6.26
C CYS A 944 0.92 54.89 6.45
N GLY A 945 1.62 54.00 5.73
CA GLY A 945 1.48 52.54 5.87
C GLY A 945 0.30 51.90 5.13
N GLY A 946 -0.45 52.68 4.33
CA GLY A 946 -1.61 52.22 3.57
C GLY A 946 -2.93 52.40 4.30
N GLY A 947 -3.69 53.42 3.90
CA GLY A 947 -5.06 53.68 4.37
C GLY A 947 -6.08 53.65 3.25
N VAL A 948 -7.33 53.93 3.61
CA VAL A 948 -8.45 54.05 2.67
C VAL A 948 -9.06 55.44 2.78
N GLN A 949 -9.27 56.10 1.63
CA GLN A 949 -10.14 57.26 1.51
C GLN A 949 -11.50 56.80 1.00
N THR A 950 -12.57 57.27 1.62
CA THR A 950 -13.94 57.09 1.11
C THR A 950 -14.54 58.42 0.68
N ARG A 951 -15.59 58.36 -0.15
CA ARG A 951 -16.40 59.52 -0.55
C ARG A 951 -17.84 59.10 -0.79
N ARG A 952 -18.79 60.03 -0.62
CA ARG A 952 -20.20 59.78 -0.93
C ARG A 952 -20.41 59.91 -2.43
N VAL A 953 -21.09 58.94 -3.03
CA VAL A 953 -21.42 58.92 -4.47
C VAL A 953 -22.92 58.68 -4.60
N GLN A 954 -23.63 59.67 -5.13
CA GLN A 954 -25.10 59.70 -5.21
C GLN A 954 -25.52 60.03 -6.64
N CYS A 955 -26.58 59.38 -7.10
CA CYS A 955 -27.24 59.76 -8.35
C CYS A 955 -28.14 60.96 -8.06
N LEU A 956 -27.88 62.09 -8.71
CA LEU A 956 -28.63 63.32 -8.51
C LEU A 956 -29.30 63.77 -9.83
N ARG A 957 -30.49 64.34 -9.71
CA ARG A 957 -31.26 64.95 -10.80
C ARG A 957 -31.71 66.32 -10.30
N GLN A 958 -31.11 67.39 -10.84
CA GLN A 958 -31.28 68.77 -10.33
C GLN A 958 -31.04 68.88 -8.80
N GLY A 959 -29.96 68.25 -8.31
CA GLY A 959 -29.55 68.33 -6.90
C GLY A 959 -30.27 67.38 -5.93
N GLN A 960 -31.40 66.78 -6.30
CA GLN A 960 -32.12 65.82 -5.46
C GLN A 960 -31.79 64.35 -5.81
N PRO A 961 -31.90 63.40 -4.86
CA PRO A 961 -31.64 61.98 -5.09
C PRO A 961 -32.53 61.39 -6.19
N ALA A 962 -31.92 60.60 -7.08
CA ALA A 962 -32.60 59.92 -8.17
C ALA A 962 -32.11 58.47 -8.32
N THR A 963 -32.90 57.64 -8.99
CA THR A 963 -32.60 56.21 -9.24
C THR A 963 -32.09 55.93 -10.66
N GLY A 964 -32.17 56.91 -11.57
CA GLY A 964 -31.95 56.75 -13.01
C GLY A 964 -30.54 57.01 -13.54
N CYS A 965 -29.48 56.72 -12.79
CA CYS A 965 -28.09 56.87 -13.26
C CYS A 965 -27.49 55.51 -13.66
N LEU A 966 -26.77 55.47 -14.79
CA LEU A 966 -26.23 54.24 -15.36
C LEU A 966 -25.19 53.57 -14.44
N PRO A 967 -25.40 52.31 -13.97
CA PRO A 967 -24.51 51.69 -12.97
C PRO A 967 -23.04 51.57 -13.38
N HIS A 968 -22.77 51.34 -14.67
CA HIS A 968 -21.42 51.21 -15.21
C HIS A 968 -20.64 52.55 -15.23
N GLN A 969 -21.33 53.69 -15.01
CA GLN A 969 -20.71 55.01 -14.91
C GLN A 969 -20.52 55.47 -13.46
N LYS A 970 -20.85 54.62 -12.46
CA LYS A 970 -20.79 54.99 -11.04
C LYS A 970 -19.35 55.19 -10.58
N PRO A 971 -18.96 56.41 -10.12
CA PRO A 971 -17.62 56.66 -9.59
C PRO A 971 -17.29 55.77 -8.38
N ALA A 972 -16.03 55.35 -8.27
CA ALA A 972 -15.55 54.56 -7.13
C ALA A 972 -15.78 55.29 -5.78
N VAL A 973 -16.32 54.57 -4.79
CA VAL A 973 -16.66 55.07 -3.45
C VAL A 973 -15.51 55.02 -2.45
N SER A 974 -14.49 54.20 -2.72
CA SER A 974 -13.29 54.01 -1.91
C SER A 974 -12.04 53.96 -2.80
N ARG A 975 -10.90 54.42 -2.26
CA ARG A 975 -9.57 54.25 -2.88
C ARG A 975 -8.50 54.06 -1.80
N ALA A 976 -7.39 53.41 -2.14
CA ALA A 976 -6.20 53.40 -1.30
C ALA A 976 -5.54 54.80 -1.26
N CYS A 977 -4.87 55.10 -0.15
CA CYS A 977 -4.15 56.34 0.09
C CYS A 977 -2.96 56.10 1.02
N ASN A 978 -1.99 57.02 1.05
CA ASN A 978 -0.84 57.00 1.96
C ASN A 978 -0.11 55.63 2.01
N THR A 979 0.03 54.99 0.85
CA THR A 979 0.58 53.63 0.65
C THR A 979 2.12 53.55 0.79
N ASN A 980 2.77 54.65 1.15
CA ASN A 980 4.20 54.67 1.45
C ASN A 980 4.40 54.18 2.90
N PHE A 981 5.46 53.42 3.14
CA PHE A 981 5.81 52.98 4.49
C PHE A 981 6.02 54.18 5.43
N CYS A 982 5.57 54.05 6.68
CA CYS A 982 5.83 55.04 7.71
C CYS A 982 7.33 55.13 8.00
N LEU A 983 7.90 56.32 7.89
CA LEU A 983 9.18 56.62 8.53
C LEU A 983 8.97 56.58 10.05
N ALA A 984 9.77 55.79 10.75
CA ALA A 984 9.73 55.73 12.20
C ALA A 984 10.27 57.04 12.80
N PRO A 985 9.68 57.57 13.89
CA PRO A 985 10.27 58.69 14.61
C PRO A 985 11.61 58.29 15.22
N GLU A 986 12.65 59.10 15.01
CA GLU A 986 13.91 58.96 15.74
C GLU A 986 13.68 59.20 17.24
N LYS A 987 13.92 58.19 18.07
CA LYS A 987 14.10 58.36 19.51
C LYS A 987 15.24 57.48 20.04
N LYS A 988 16.37 58.16 20.22
CA LYS A 988 17.40 58.01 21.26
C LYS A 988 17.45 56.69 22.03
N ASP A 989 18.63 56.09 22.05
CA ASP A 989 18.97 54.94 22.88
C ASP A 989 18.60 55.16 24.36
N ASP A 990 17.88 54.19 24.93
CA ASP A 990 17.64 54.08 26.36
C ASP A 990 18.68 53.10 26.95
N PRO A 991 19.64 53.57 27.78
CA PRO A 991 20.72 52.72 28.30
C PRO A 991 20.25 51.67 29.34
N SER A 992 18.95 51.59 29.65
CA SER A 992 18.40 50.59 30.59
C SER A 992 18.04 49.23 29.96
N CYS A 993 18.18 49.07 28.64
CA CYS A 993 17.76 47.86 27.92
C CYS A 993 18.81 46.73 27.98
N VAL A 994 18.60 45.75 28.85
CA VAL A 994 19.50 44.59 29.07
C VAL A 994 18.75 43.26 28.97
N ASP A 995 19.45 42.18 28.62
CA ASP A 995 18.94 40.81 28.68
C ASP A 995 19.34 40.17 30.02
N PHE A 996 18.35 39.73 30.80
CA PHE A 996 18.55 39.13 32.13
C PHE A 996 18.79 37.62 32.11
N PHE A 997 18.57 36.95 30.96
CA PHE A 997 18.69 35.49 30.83
C PHE A 997 19.46 35.07 29.58
N THR A 998 20.26 34.02 29.69
CA THR A 998 21.13 33.52 28.59
C THR A 998 20.34 33.03 27.36
N TRP A 999 19.10 32.57 27.54
CA TRP A 999 18.21 32.09 26.47
C TRP A 999 17.46 33.22 25.73
N CYS A 1000 17.68 34.50 26.08
CA CYS A 1000 16.97 35.63 25.48
C CYS A 1000 17.06 35.70 23.95
N HIS A 1001 18.16 35.20 23.36
CA HIS A 1001 18.38 35.13 21.91
C HIS A 1001 17.34 34.29 21.14
N LEU A 1002 16.56 33.45 21.82
CA LEU A 1002 15.48 32.64 21.23
C LEU A 1002 14.12 33.38 21.17
N VAL A 1003 13.93 34.42 22.00
CA VAL A 1003 12.66 35.15 22.11
C VAL A 1003 12.23 35.83 20.79
N PRO A 1004 13.13 36.40 19.97
CA PRO A 1004 12.77 36.90 18.63
C PRO A 1004 12.40 35.79 17.66
N GLN A 1005 13.12 34.66 17.69
CA GLN A 1005 12.91 33.52 16.78
C GLN A 1005 11.53 32.88 16.95
N HIS A 1006 10.98 32.92 18.17
CA HIS A 1006 9.62 32.48 18.48
C HIS A 1006 8.57 33.61 18.45
N GLY A 1007 8.91 34.82 18.01
CA GLY A 1007 7.98 35.95 17.81
C GLY A 1007 7.37 36.53 19.09
N VAL A 1008 7.82 36.12 20.28
CA VAL A 1008 7.19 36.42 21.57
C VAL A 1008 7.69 37.72 22.24
N CYS A 1009 8.44 38.56 21.52
CA CYS A 1009 8.96 39.83 22.02
C CYS A 1009 7.88 40.83 22.50
N ASN A 1010 6.65 40.75 21.97
CA ASN A 1010 5.53 41.58 22.44
C ASN A 1010 4.92 41.10 23.78
N HIS A 1011 5.39 39.99 24.35
CA HIS A 1011 4.89 39.46 25.62
C HIS A 1011 5.43 40.24 26.82
N LYS A 1012 4.55 40.71 27.73
CA LYS A 1012 4.90 41.60 28.86
C LYS A 1012 6.06 41.12 29.75
N PHE A 1013 6.27 39.81 29.85
CA PHE A 1013 7.40 39.23 30.59
C PHE A 1013 8.66 39.17 29.71
N TYR A 1014 8.61 38.47 28.57
CA TYR A 1014 9.80 38.21 27.75
C TYR A 1014 10.37 39.49 27.11
N GLY A 1015 9.52 40.40 26.61
CA GLY A 1015 9.96 41.68 26.05
C GLY A 1015 10.63 42.62 27.06
N LYS A 1016 10.38 42.44 28.36
CA LYS A 1016 11.09 43.17 29.44
C LYS A 1016 12.38 42.47 29.87
N GLN A 1017 12.35 41.15 30.02
CA GLN A 1017 13.50 40.37 30.52
C GLN A 1017 14.56 40.11 29.43
N CYS A 1018 14.19 40.25 28.16
CA CYS A 1018 15.02 40.03 26.97
C CYS A 1018 14.98 41.24 26.04
N CYS A 1019 15.11 42.44 26.61
CA CYS A 1019 14.94 43.71 25.93
C CYS A 1019 15.91 43.89 24.75
N LYS A 1020 17.18 43.48 24.92
CA LYS A 1020 18.24 43.69 23.93
C LYS A 1020 18.13 42.70 22.78
N SER A 1021 17.88 41.42 23.07
CA SER A 1021 17.56 40.42 22.05
C SER A 1021 16.32 40.82 21.22
N CYS A 1022 15.30 41.39 21.87
CA CYS A 1022 14.06 41.80 21.20
C CYS A 1022 14.10 43.15 20.46
N THR A 1023 15.19 43.91 20.57
CA THR A 1023 15.37 45.19 19.85
C THR A 1023 16.33 45.09 18.67
N GLN A 1024 17.17 44.05 18.60
CA GLN A 1024 17.95 43.73 17.41
C GLN A 1024 17.07 43.05 16.35
N LYS A 1025 16.97 43.66 15.16
CA LYS A 1025 16.17 43.16 14.03
C LYS A 1025 16.94 42.13 13.18
N ASN A 1026 16.19 41.15 12.67
CA ASN A 1026 16.32 40.65 11.30
C ASN A 1026 15.15 41.23 10.48
#